data_AF-A0A349JNS7-F1
#
_entry.id   AF-A0A349JNS7-F1
#
_cell.length_a   1.000
_cell.length_b   1.000
_cell.length_c   1.000
_cell.angle_alpha   90.00
_cell.angle_beta   90.00
_cell.angle_gamma   90.00
#
_symmetry.space_group_name_H-M   'P 1'
#
loop_
_entity.id
_entity.type
_entity.pdbx_description
1 polymer ?
#
loop_
_entity_poly.entity_id
_entity_poly.type
_entity_poly.pdbx_seq_one_letter_code
_entity_poly.pdbx_strand_id
1 'polypeptide(L)'
;MTSILTYLGPQEIEVNRATVLVGSFDKNQVAAISAAAGTNALNVAINPSTGIWNISLNKGFEQVGTSTVKVKATDKTGKVIGEKTINIKVNPAANSSAPIFTLITLQATQFKLENVPENNLNQQQKAEVPAGKTYLVSDYELADGHLSVELKNPIYPVGKTGFFYEKHVLLTKGAKILRFEPSDLPTPPPGMQLLWVNQKTKLKLNPSDSATLAPNQKVDLSQGETFNILGYACVENHFRVTFDRAVANLGKSGFLYSLHVQILQNGREIPFDRNAVTMTVLKTTAFKKRPVDAANMQPQEKITLLAGMIYGVTGLLIEQGHIKVSLTENLPPFGNTGFVYPDFVQFSRAGKSFNPAPNLTYQGPTEVLVNQAISLTGTFDKQEAVKVDVIAEDKLPLKVTLNQTAGTWQVNLATGFSVPGSRWLRLRATDSKGNVTGSQIIYITVISDSQTVGKSLSLKILSATFFKVDPVDSSRLNSQQKVLVTAGQTWAVSKYGFIDGHLKVILDAAISPIGTFGYFYEPDVQLTKGTKILRFDLADVPNTNVSAQLLVTQITQIKGKPQDSSQLPANQVADLILGGTYAITGYACVLGHFRVTLAASIPGFGNVGFIYWRHVKIKKQGKEVVFDPDALTMMILQPTVFKKRPVDADQLSATERTTLPLGRIYGVESYGLEQNHLKISVTEELPNFGNTGYVFPNSVQFKRGYKIFDPVPNNVELNVPYFSQRDNPRFDWSTCNVTAIAMVLYYYGVSSKWGGQLEDELLQWCFDFAGQGSQTDHNVLSALIQAYGFKTSFSATRQWADVRSELLNRRPVVLAGDFTASGHIITLIGYNSQGYIVQDPWGDALTGYSDTEGRKLLYPYDYINQVAGPDGNVWAHFISR
;
A
#
# COMPACT_ATOMS: atom_id res chain seq x y z
N MET A 1 59.17 21.99 13.64
CA MET A 1 59.38 21.68 12.20
C MET A 1 58.11 21.01 11.69
N THR A 2 57.39 21.63 10.76
CA THR A 2 56.24 21.00 10.10
C THR A 2 56.71 19.82 9.26
N SER A 3 56.12 18.64 9.49
CA SER A 3 56.43 17.44 8.71
C SER A 3 56.02 17.64 7.24
N ILE A 4 56.94 17.39 6.30
CA ILE A 4 56.68 17.54 4.85
C ILE A 4 55.53 16.63 4.39
N LEU A 5 55.40 15.45 5.01
CA LEU A 5 54.38 14.44 4.69
C LEU A 5 53.98 13.70 5.97
N THR A 6 52.68 13.53 6.21
CA THR A 6 52.14 12.79 7.38
C THR A 6 51.10 11.76 6.96
N TYR A 7 50.75 10.86 7.88
CA TYR A 7 49.61 9.95 7.76
C TYR A 7 48.68 10.14 8.96
N LEU A 8 47.39 10.29 8.70
CA LEU A 8 46.34 10.61 9.68
C LEU A 8 45.18 9.60 9.65
N GLY A 9 45.20 8.66 8.70
CA GLY A 9 44.13 7.70 8.49
C GLY A 9 44.13 6.50 9.45
N PRO A 10 43.23 5.54 9.22
CA PRO A 10 43.09 4.35 10.07
C PRO A 10 44.36 3.49 10.07
N GLN A 11 44.75 3.01 11.26
CA GLN A 11 45.85 2.04 11.41
C GLN A 11 45.37 0.60 11.28
N GLU A 12 44.08 0.36 11.52
CA GLU A 12 43.42 -0.93 11.38
C GLU A 12 42.21 -0.81 10.45
N ILE A 13 42.06 -1.76 9.53
CA ILE A 13 40.90 -1.88 8.64
C ILE A 13 40.45 -3.33 8.55
N GLU A 14 39.29 -3.58 7.95
CA GLU A 14 38.81 -4.93 7.65
C GLU A 14 39.14 -5.35 6.20
N VAL A 15 39.39 -6.63 6.00
CA VAL A 15 39.61 -7.22 4.66
C VAL A 15 38.37 -7.05 3.78
N ASN A 16 38.57 -6.76 2.49
CA ASN A 16 37.52 -6.55 1.50
C ASN A 16 36.53 -5.40 1.82
N ARG A 17 36.90 -4.47 2.70
CA ARG A 17 36.07 -3.31 3.07
C ARG A 17 36.57 -2.02 2.48
N ALA A 18 35.66 -1.29 1.84
CA ALA A 18 35.92 0.02 1.30
C ALA A 18 36.40 1.00 2.39
N THR A 19 37.51 1.70 2.15
CA THR A 19 38.11 2.63 3.13
C THR A 19 38.86 3.78 2.43
N VAL A 20 39.28 4.78 3.20
CA VAL A 20 40.10 5.90 2.74
C VAL A 20 41.34 6.01 3.61
N LEU A 21 42.50 6.09 2.98
CA LEU A 21 43.75 6.47 3.62
C LEU A 21 43.93 7.98 3.44
N VAL A 22 44.32 8.71 4.49
CA VAL A 22 44.45 10.16 4.46
C VAL A 22 45.69 10.62 5.22
N GLY A 23 46.28 11.74 4.79
CA GLY A 23 47.33 12.42 5.52
C GLY A 23 47.47 13.88 5.09
N SER A 24 48.42 14.59 5.69
CA SER A 24 48.73 15.98 5.33
C SER A 24 50.11 16.12 4.68
N PHE A 25 50.34 17.24 4.01
CA PHE A 25 51.61 17.60 3.39
C PHE A 25 51.85 19.11 3.44
N ASP A 26 53.12 19.52 3.32
CA ASP A 26 53.46 20.94 3.22
C ASP A 26 53.15 21.49 1.81
N LYS A 27 52.02 22.22 1.71
CA LYS A 27 51.53 22.79 0.45
C LYS A 27 52.46 23.80 -0.22
N ASN A 28 53.44 24.34 0.51
CA ASN A 28 54.41 25.30 -0.05
C ASN A 28 55.60 24.59 -0.72
N GLN A 29 55.88 23.33 -0.34
CA GLN A 29 57.04 22.58 -0.80
C GLN A 29 56.68 21.45 -1.78
N VAL A 30 55.56 20.76 -1.53
CA VAL A 30 55.17 19.57 -2.29
C VAL A 30 54.39 19.94 -3.54
N ALA A 31 54.82 19.43 -4.69
CA ALA A 31 54.15 19.58 -5.97
C ALA A 31 53.31 18.36 -6.36
N ALA A 32 53.75 17.14 -6.03
CA ALA A 32 53.03 15.91 -6.32
C ALA A 32 53.21 14.85 -5.23
N ILE A 33 52.25 13.94 -5.13
CA ILE A 33 52.30 12.79 -4.23
C ILE A 33 51.97 11.53 -5.02
N SER A 34 52.77 10.48 -4.82
CA SER A 34 52.56 9.14 -5.36
C SER A 34 52.48 8.12 -4.24
N ALA A 35 51.74 7.03 -4.45
CA ALA A 35 51.66 5.94 -3.49
C ALA A 35 51.65 4.57 -4.18
N ALA A 36 52.20 3.57 -3.50
CA ALA A 36 52.18 2.19 -3.95
C ALA A 36 52.02 1.21 -2.78
N ALA A 37 51.27 0.13 -3.01
CA ALA A 37 51.21 -1.04 -2.15
C ALA A 37 51.94 -2.20 -2.85
N GLY A 38 53.14 -2.54 -2.36
CA GLY A 38 54.04 -3.43 -3.09
C GLY A 38 54.46 -2.82 -4.44
N THR A 39 54.22 -3.55 -5.54
CA THR A 39 54.45 -3.07 -6.92
C THR A 39 53.25 -2.34 -7.52
N ASN A 40 52.09 -2.35 -6.86
CA ASN A 40 50.86 -1.76 -7.38
C ASN A 40 50.78 -0.27 -7.04
N ALA A 41 50.76 0.57 -8.07
CA ALA A 41 50.51 2.01 -7.91
C ALA A 41 49.07 2.26 -7.45
N LEU A 42 48.90 3.21 -6.54
CA LEU A 42 47.61 3.65 -6.00
C LEU A 42 47.29 5.05 -6.48
N ASN A 43 46.00 5.30 -6.76
CA ASN A 43 45.53 6.62 -7.15
C ASN A 43 45.47 7.55 -5.93
N VAL A 44 46.37 8.53 -5.89
CA VAL A 44 46.42 9.56 -4.86
C VAL A 44 45.68 10.80 -5.34
N ALA A 45 44.76 11.31 -4.52
CA ALA A 45 44.16 12.63 -4.70
C ALA A 45 44.76 13.61 -3.70
N ILE A 46 45.11 14.82 -4.16
CA ILE A 46 45.64 15.91 -3.31
C ILE A 46 44.69 17.11 -3.35
N ASN A 47 44.49 17.76 -2.21
CA ASN A 47 43.84 19.05 -2.08
C ASN A 47 44.91 20.10 -1.70
N PRO A 48 45.42 20.89 -2.67
CA PRO A 48 46.48 21.87 -2.42
C PRO A 48 46.07 23.01 -1.46
N SER A 49 44.77 23.31 -1.37
CA SER A 49 44.30 24.41 -0.51
C SER A 49 44.43 24.06 0.98
N THR A 50 44.08 22.82 1.33
CA THR A 50 44.10 22.30 2.69
C THR A 50 45.40 21.57 3.03
N GLY A 51 46.20 21.19 2.03
CA GLY A 51 47.41 20.38 2.24
C GLY A 51 47.09 18.95 2.64
N ILE A 52 45.97 18.39 2.16
CA ILE A 52 45.51 17.03 2.47
C ILE A 52 45.67 16.12 1.26
N TRP A 53 46.18 14.91 1.47
CA TRP A 53 46.22 13.85 0.47
C TRP A 53 45.37 12.67 0.91
N ASN A 54 44.78 11.94 -0.04
CA ASN A 54 44.00 10.74 0.24
C ASN A 54 44.10 9.67 -0.85
N ILE A 55 43.82 8.43 -0.47
CA ILE A 55 43.73 7.25 -1.35
C ILE A 55 42.41 6.55 -1.04
N SER A 56 41.50 6.49 -2.02
CA SER A 56 40.21 5.81 -1.89
C SER A 56 40.30 4.36 -2.36
N LEU A 57 40.16 3.41 -1.44
CA LEU A 57 40.24 1.98 -1.70
C LEU A 57 38.84 1.37 -1.76
N ASN A 58 38.23 1.34 -2.95
CA ASN A 58 36.83 0.91 -3.13
C ASN A 58 36.54 -0.54 -2.69
N LYS A 59 37.55 -1.41 -2.67
CA LYS A 59 37.46 -2.80 -2.20
C LYS A 59 38.30 -3.08 -0.95
N GLY A 60 39.00 -2.08 -0.41
CA GLY A 60 39.98 -2.30 0.67
C GLY A 60 41.18 -3.14 0.23
N PHE A 61 41.82 -3.81 1.20
CA PHE A 61 42.84 -4.82 0.95
C PHE A 61 42.21 -6.22 0.97
N GLU A 62 42.70 -7.10 0.10
CA GLU A 62 42.10 -8.43 -0.14
C GLU A 62 42.63 -9.52 0.80
N GLN A 63 43.73 -9.26 1.51
CA GLN A 63 44.40 -10.22 2.39
C GLN A 63 44.46 -9.72 3.83
N VAL A 64 44.15 -10.62 4.78
CA VAL A 64 44.35 -10.41 6.22
C VAL A 64 45.86 -10.39 6.53
N GLY A 65 46.28 -9.53 7.45
CA GLY A 65 47.69 -9.35 7.82
C GLY A 65 48.12 -7.89 7.80
N THR A 66 49.41 -7.62 7.57
CA THR A 66 49.93 -6.25 7.47
C THR A 66 50.09 -5.86 6.01
N SER A 67 49.38 -4.82 5.59
CA SER A 67 49.55 -4.20 4.27
C SER A 67 50.42 -2.96 4.37
N THR A 68 51.49 -2.90 3.57
CA THR A 68 52.41 -1.75 3.55
C THR A 68 52.14 -0.85 2.35
N VAL A 69 51.89 0.43 2.62
CA VAL A 69 51.74 1.48 1.61
C VAL A 69 52.89 2.46 1.73
N LYS A 70 53.63 2.68 0.64
CA LYS A 70 54.67 3.71 0.57
C LYS A 70 54.10 4.94 -0.12
N VAL A 71 54.23 6.10 0.51
CA VAL A 71 53.79 7.39 -0.02
C VAL A 71 55.00 8.30 -0.18
N LYS A 72 55.15 8.92 -1.33
CA LYS A 72 56.28 9.80 -1.68
C LYS A 72 55.77 11.16 -2.13
N ALA A 73 56.36 12.21 -1.59
CA ALA A 73 56.12 13.60 -1.97
C ALA A 73 57.31 14.13 -2.77
N THR A 74 57.04 14.78 -3.90
CA THR A 74 58.05 15.40 -4.76
C THR A 74 57.84 16.89 -4.88
N ASP A 75 58.94 17.63 -5.02
CA ASP A 75 58.89 19.06 -5.37
C ASP A 75 58.60 19.27 -6.87
N LYS A 76 58.60 20.54 -7.32
CA LYS A 76 58.33 20.91 -8.71
C LYS A 76 59.37 20.38 -9.71
N THR A 77 60.55 19.98 -9.25
CA THR A 77 61.62 19.40 -10.08
C THR A 77 61.51 17.88 -10.19
N GLY A 78 60.56 17.26 -9.47
CA GLY A 78 60.41 15.81 -9.38
C GLY A 78 61.30 15.15 -8.33
N LYS A 79 62.09 15.93 -7.57
CA LYS A 79 62.92 15.40 -6.48
C LYS A 79 62.03 14.96 -5.32
N VAL A 80 62.28 13.77 -4.77
CA VAL A 80 61.61 13.29 -3.55
C VAL A 80 62.09 14.11 -2.36
N ILE A 81 61.15 14.80 -1.71
CA ILE A 81 61.40 15.66 -0.53
C ILE A 81 60.74 15.10 0.74
N GLY A 82 59.90 14.08 0.62
CA GLY A 82 59.34 13.36 1.76
C GLY A 82 58.91 11.94 1.37
N GLU A 83 59.12 10.98 2.26
CA GLU A 83 58.68 9.59 2.10
C GLU A 83 58.10 9.08 3.42
N LYS A 84 56.99 8.35 3.33
CA LYS A 84 56.33 7.73 4.48
C LYS A 84 55.92 6.31 4.14
N THR A 85 56.40 5.36 4.93
CA THR A 85 55.91 3.97 4.93
C THR A 85 54.80 3.84 5.96
N ILE A 86 53.65 3.34 5.54
CA ILE A 86 52.45 3.16 6.34
C ILE A 86 52.19 1.65 6.44
N ASN A 87 52.12 1.14 7.66
CA ASN A 87 51.78 -0.27 7.92
C ASN A 87 50.36 -0.32 8.46
N ILE A 88 49.45 -0.94 7.70
CA ILE A 88 48.04 -1.03 8.03
C ILE A 88 47.73 -2.47 8.40
N LYS A 89 47.15 -2.67 9.58
CA LYS A 89 46.68 -3.99 10.02
C LYS A 89 45.31 -4.26 9.38
N VAL A 90 45.22 -5.34 8.63
CA VAL A 90 44.00 -5.80 7.95
C VAL A 90 43.44 -6.97 8.73
N ASN A 91 42.32 -6.74 9.41
CA ASN A 91 41.61 -7.71 10.23
C ASN A 91 40.60 -8.54 9.39
N PRO A 92 40.23 -9.75 9.83
CA PRO A 92 39.13 -10.51 9.21
C PRO A 92 37.82 -9.70 9.19
N ALA A 93 37.00 -9.92 8.16
CA ALA A 93 35.75 -9.18 7.98
C ALA A 93 34.73 -9.54 9.06
N ALA A 94 34.08 -8.53 9.65
CA ALA A 94 32.96 -8.77 10.56
C ALA A 94 31.67 -9.10 9.78
N ASN A 95 30.75 -9.87 10.40
CA ASN A 95 29.47 -10.32 9.82
C ASN A 95 28.45 -9.20 9.48
N SER A 96 28.83 -7.92 9.50
CA SER A 96 27.91 -6.80 9.28
C SER A 96 28.03 -6.22 7.88
N SER A 97 27.01 -6.33 7.02
CA SER A 97 27.01 -5.75 5.67
C SER A 97 26.78 -4.23 5.63
N ALA A 98 26.58 -3.57 6.77
CA ALA A 98 26.25 -2.14 6.80
C ALA A 98 27.45 -1.26 6.38
N PRO A 99 27.22 -0.21 5.58
CA PRO A 99 28.24 0.80 5.30
C PRO A 99 28.63 1.51 6.60
N ILE A 100 29.93 1.60 6.86
CA ILE A 100 30.48 2.19 8.06
C ILE A 100 30.84 3.64 7.75
N PHE A 101 30.33 4.59 8.54
CA PHE A 101 30.85 5.95 8.53
C PHE A 101 32.10 6.03 9.39
N THR A 102 33.15 6.65 8.86
CA THR A 102 34.42 6.80 9.58
C THR A 102 34.77 8.28 9.66
N LEU A 103 34.92 8.78 10.88
CA LEU A 103 35.42 10.13 11.16
C LEU A 103 36.92 10.07 11.43
N ILE A 104 37.69 10.93 10.79
CA ILE A 104 39.14 11.03 10.92
C ILE A 104 39.50 12.46 11.31
N THR A 105 40.18 12.66 12.43
CA THR A 105 40.64 13.99 12.85
C THR A 105 41.88 14.40 12.07
N LEU A 106 41.78 15.47 11.28
CA LEU A 106 42.88 16.00 10.47
C LEU A 106 43.82 16.91 11.27
N GLN A 107 43.29 17.56 12.31
CA GLN A 107 44.01 18.43 13.23
C GLN A 107 43.59 18.11 14.66
N ALA A 108 44.39 18.56 15.64
CA ALA A 108 43.94 18.52 17.03
C ALA A 108 42.68 19.39 17.17
N THR A 109 41.65 18.86 17.83
CA THR A 109 40.33 19.50 17.92
C THR A 109 39.64 19.15 19.23
N GLN A 110 38.52 19.82 19.52
CA GLN A 110 37.67 19.53 20.66
C GLN A 110 36.44 18.74 20.20
N PHE A 111 36.13 17.66 20.91
CA PHE A 111 34.81 17.03 20.87
C PHE A 111 33.96 17.64 21.98
N LYS A 112 32.83 18.24 21.62
CA LYS A 112 32.02 19.07 22.53
C LYS A 112 30.63 18.46 22.72
N LEU A 113 30.05 18.55 23.91
CA LEU A 113 28.68 18.13 24.16
C LEU A 113 27.66 19.01 23.41
N GLU A 114 27.94 20.31 23.32
CA GLU A 114 27.07 21.31 22.69
C GLU A 114 27.83 22.15 21.66
N ASN A 115 27.11 22.69 20.68
CA ASN A 115 27.66 23.58 19.66
C ASN A 115 27.79 25.03 20.15
N VAL A 116 28.61 25.24 21.18
CA VAL A 116 28.95 26.56 21.72
C VAL A 116 30.47 26.76 21.75
N PRO A 117 30.96 28.01 21.91
CA PRO A 117 32.39 28.26 22.13
C PRO A 117 32.94 27.45 23.30
N GLU A 118 34.17 26.95 23.18
CA GLU A 118 34.78 26.06 24.18
C GLU A 118 34.93 26.67 25.58
N ASN A 119 35.00 28.00 25.66
CA ASN A 119 35.08 28.75 26.91
C ASN A 119 33.77 28.70 27.70
N ASN A 120 32.67 28.32 27.06
CA ASN A 120 31.36 28.17 27.68
C ASN A 120 31.12 26.72 28.16
N LEU A 121 32.07 25.81 27.93
CA LEU A 121 31.97 24.39 28.30
C LEU A 121 32.91 24.06 29.44
N ASN A 122 32.39 23.36 30.45
CA ASN A 122 33.20 22.84 31.54
C ASN A 122 34.00 21.59 31.09
N GLN A 123 34.92 21.12 31.93
CA GLN A 123 35.81 20.00 31.59
C GLN A 123 35.09 18.66 31.36
N GLN A 124 33.86 18.47 31.83
CA GLN A 124 33.06 17.26 31.55
C GLN A 124 32.34 17.34 30.20
N GLN A 125 32.19 18.55 29.64
CA GLN A 125 31.45 18.80 28.40
C GLN A 125 32.35 18.92 27.16
N LYS A 126 33.67 18.78 27.33
CA LYS A 126 34.63 18.79 26.22
C LYS A 126 35.74 17.75 26.40
N ALA A 127 36.25 17.26 25.29
CA ALA A 127 37.40 16.35 25.26
C ALA A 127 38.37 16.77 24.15
N GLU A 128 39.65 16.86 24.48
CA GLU A 128 40.71 17.04 23.49
C GLU A 128 40.88 15.78 22.65
N VAL A 129 40.89 15.95 21.34
CA VAL A 129 41.10 14.87 20.38
C VAL A 129 42.30 15.20 19.50
N PRO A 130 43.43 14.48 19.64
CA PRO A 130 44.60 14.69 18.81
C PRO A 130 44.34 14.40 17.33
N ALA A 131 45.15 14.97 16.44
CA ALA A 131 45.15 14.62 15.02
C ALA A 131 45.47 13.13 14.81
N GLY A 132 44.92 12.54 13.74
CA GLY A 132 45.14 11.14 13.37
C GLY A 132 44.31 10.09 14.11
N LYS A 133 43.29 10.49 14.89
CA LYS A 133 42.32 9.58 15.50
C LYS A 133 41.19 9.23 14.53
N THR A 134 40.70 7.99 14.63
CA THR A 134 39.61 7.47 13.81
C THR A 134 38.47 6.95 14.67
N TYR A 135 37.24 7.32 14.33
CA TYR A 135 36.03 6.93 15.05
C TYR A 135 34.98 6.38 14.09
N LEU A 136 34.25 5.35 14.52
CA LEU A 136 33.10 4.86 13.81
C LEU A 136 31.87 5.68 14.18
N VAL A 137 31.12 6.12 13.18
CA VAL A 137 29.94 6.98 13.33
C VAL A 137 28.69 6.21 12.90
N SER A 138 27.65 6.28 13.71
CA SER A 138 26.34 5.68 13.44
C SER A 138 25.45 6.64 12.67
N ASP A 139 25.43 7.91 13.09
CA ASP A 139 24.70 8.99 12.43
C ASP A 139 25.44 10.33 12.59
N TYR A 140 25.13 11.28 11.72
CA TYR A 140 25.68 12.63 11.78
C TYR A 140 24.79 13.65 11.10
N GLU A 141 25.01 14.93 11.42
CA GLU A 141 24.39 16.06 10.74
C GLU A 141 25.31 17.28 10.83
N LEU A 142 25.42 18.05 9.75
CA LEU A 142 26.12 19.32 9.75
C LEU A 142 25.16 20.45 10.18
N ALA A 143 25.52 21.15 11.25
CA ALA A 143 24.81 22.35 11.72
C ALA A 143 25.82 23.41 12.17
N ASP A 144 25.68 24.64 11.65
CA ASP A 144 26.50 25.81 12.02
C ASP A 144 28.02 25.55 12.03
N GLY A 145 28.53 24.97 10.95
CA GLY A 145 29.96 24.63 10.80
C GLY A 145 30.44 23.52 11.73
N HIS A 146 29.55 22.79 12.39
CA HIS A 146 29.93 21.67 13.25
C HIS A 146 29.20 20.39 12.81
N LEU A 147 29.94 19.28 12.84
CA LEU A 147 29.37 17.95 12.64
C LEU A 147 28.90 17.42 13.99
N SER A 148 27.58 17.40 14.17
CA SER A 148 26.92 16.57 15.18
C SER A 148 27.12 15.12 14.79
N VAL A 149 27.63 14.29 15.69
CA VAL A 149 27.89 12.87 15.42
C VAL A 149 27.41 12.01 16.57
N GLU A 150 26.92 10.82 16.23
CA GLU A 150 26.73 9.70 17.15
C GLU A 150 27.84 8.68 16.91
N LEU A 151 28.75 8.54 17.88
CA LEU A 151 29.87 7.62 17.84
C LEU A 151 29.46 6.23 18.32
N LYS A 152 30.01 5.20 17.68
CA LYS A 152 29.83 3.81 18.13
C LYS A 152 30.40 3.59 19.53
N ASN A 153 31.58 4.15 19.78
CA ASN A 153 32.27 4.13 21.06
C ASN A 153 32.39 5.55 21.62
N PRO A 154 32.13 5.77 22.93
CA PRO A 154 32.16 7.10 23.52
C PRO A 154 33.59 7.67 23.61
N ILE A 155 33.68 9.00 23.61
CA ILE A 155 34.87 9.76 23.99
C ILE A 155 34.64 10.34 25.38
N TYR A 156 35.40 9.90 26.37
CA TYR A 156 35.33 10.43 27.73
C TYR A 156 35.95 11.84 27.81
N PRO A 157 35.37 12.79 28.57
CA PRO A 157 34.18 12.67 29.41
C PRO A 157 32.81 12.89 28.72
N VAL A 158 32.80 13.32 27.46
CA VAL A 158 31.58 13.78 26.76
C VAL A 158 30.54 12.68 26.52
N GLY A 159 30.96 11.51 26.05
CA GLY A 159 30.06 10.39 25.72
C GLY A 159 30.02 10.04 24.23
N LYS A 160 28.89 9.48 23.77
CA LYS A 160 28.72 9.01 22.38
C LYS A 160 28.29 10.10 21.40
N THR A 161 27.55 11.10 21.88
CA THR A 161 26.98 12.14 21.04
C THR A 161 27.67 13.47 21.33
N GLY A 162 28.01 14.21 20.29
CA GLY A 162 28.64 15.50 20.43
C GLY A 162 29.01 16.11 19.08
N PHE A 163 29.80 17.18 19.13
CA PHE A 163 30.11 18.04 17.99
C PHE A 163 31.62 18.10 17.75
N PHE A 164 32.00 17.94 16.49
CA PHE A 164 33.33 18.30 15.99
C PHE A 164 33.23 19.56 15.13
N TYR A 165 34.24 20.43 15.20
CA TYR A 165 34.42 21.46 14.17
C TYR A 165 34.75 20.78 12.83
N GLU A 166 33.91 21.01 11.83
CA GLU A 166 33.89 20.32 10.54
C GLU A 166 35.23 20.37 9.79
N LYS A 167 35.95 21.50 9.81
CA LYS A 167 37.23 21.68 9.12
C LYS A 167 38.40 20.94 9.76
N HIS A 168 38.24 20.48 11.00
CA HIS A 168 39.26 19.69 11.68
C HIS A 168 39.09 18.19 11.46
N VAL A 169 38.02 17.75 10.80
CA VAL A 169 37.70 16.33 10.63
C VAL A 169 37.37 16.00 9.18
N LEU A 170 37.49 14.72 8.83
CA LEU A 170 37.08 14.15 7.56
C LEU A 170 36.09 13.04 7.85
N LEU A 171 34.90 13.08 7.23
CA LEU A 171 33.93 12.00 7.33
C LEU A 171 33.88 11.21 6.03
N THR A 172 33.87 9.89 6.13
CA THR A 172 33.78 8.99 4.97
C THR A 172 32.63 8.01 5.12
N LYS A 173 32.08 7.54 3.99
CA LYS A 173 31.13 6.43 3.88
C LYS A 173 31.80 5.34 3.03
N GLY A 174 32.44 4.38 3.69
CA GLY A 174 33.36 3.45 3.03
C GLY A 174 34.54 4.19 2.37
N ALA A 175 34.71 4.01 1.06
CA ALA A 175 35.75 4.69 0.27
C ALA A 175 35.35 6.08 -0.25
N LYS A 176 34.11 6.54 0.00
CA LYS A 176 33.67 7.88 -0.39
C LYS A 176 33.94 8.89 0.71
N ILE A 177 34.59 10.00 0.36
CA ILE A 177 34.72 11.15 1.25
C ILE A 177 33.48 12.03 1.13
N LEU A 178 32.91 12.43 2.28
CA LEU A 178 31.77 13.33 2.35
C LEU A 178 32.24 14.78 2.36
N ARG A 179 31.54 15.64 1.60
CA ARG A 179 31.90 17.03 1.35
C ARG A 179 30.83 17.96 1.91
N PHE A 180 31.24 18.92 2.73
CA PHE A 180 30.32 19.83 3.41
C PHE A 180 30.44 21.28 2.95
N GLU A 181 31.44 21.57 2.11
CA GLU A 181 31.75 22.93 1.65
C GLU A 181 31.88 22.95 0.12
N PRO A 182 31.34 23.97 -0.58
CA PRO A 182 31.46 24.09 -2.03
C PRO A 182 32.90 24.09 -2.55
N SER A 183 33.84 24.64 -1.78
CA SER A 183 35.26 24.71 -2.17
C SER A 183 35.99 23.37 -2.14
N ASP A 184 35.42 22.35 -1.51
CA ASP A 184 36.01 20.98 -1.42
C ASP A 184 35.32 20.00 -2.39
N LEU A 185 34.41 20.48 -3.23
CA LEU A 185 33.74 19.65 -4.21
C LEU A 185 34.70 19.19 -5.33
N PRO A 186 34.65 17.90 -5.72
CA PRO A 186 35.49 17.39 -6.79
C PRO A 186 35.00 17.88 -8.16
N THR A 187 35.93 18.07 -9.10
CA THR A 187 35.59 18.34 -10.50
C THR A 187 35.14 17.03 -11.18
N PRO A 188 33.95 16.98 -11.78
CA PRO A 188 33.50 15.79 -12.51
C PRO A 188 34.31 15.60 -13.80
N PRO A 189 34.42 14.37 -14.34
CA PRO A 189 35.05 14.12 -15.63
C PRO A 189 34.44 14.93 -16.78
N PRO A 190 35.18 15.18 -17.88
CA PRO A 190 34.65 15.88 -19.05
C PRO A 190 33.36 15.23 -19.58
N GLY A 191 32.34 16.06 -19.83
CA GLY A 191 31.03 15.61 -20.31
C GLY A 191 30.10 15.04 -19.23
N MET A 192 30.44 15.19 -17.95
CA MET A 192 29.60 14.85 -16.80
C MET A 192 29.32 16.08 -15.93
N GLN A 193 28.35 15.96 -15.04
CA GLN A 193 28.01 16.97 -14.02
C GLN A 193 28.21 16.36 -12.63
N LEU A 194 28.36 17.21 -11.63
CA LEU A 194 28.46 16.80 -10.24
C LEU A 194 27.11 16.97 -9.55
N LEU A 195 26.57 15.91 -8.97
CA LEU A 195 25.46 15.96 -8.03
C LEU A 195 26.03 15.97 -6.60
N TRP A 196 25.67 16.98 -5.81
CA TRP A 196 26.03 17.10 -4.40
C TRP A 196 24.78 17.05 -3.52
N VAL A 197 24.79 16.18 -2.52
CA VAL A 197 23.70 16.01 -1.55
C VAL A 197 23.96 16.96 -0.38
N ASN A 198 23.34 18.13 -0.35
CA ASN A 198 23.58 19.12 0.72
C ASN A 198 22.71 18.88 1.97
N GLN A 199 21.68 18.02 1.88
CA GLN A 199 20.85 17.55 2.98
C GLN A 199 20.49 16.06 2.83
N LYS A 200 20.28 15.34 3.94
CA LYS A 200 19.87 13.92 3.90
C LYS A 200 18.60 13.78 3.04
N THR A 201 18.59 12.82 2.13
CA THR A 201 17.48 12.67 1.18
C THR A 201 17.32 11.24 0.70
N LYS A 202 16.23 10.97 -0.04
CA LYS A 202 15.99 9.66 -0.66
C LYS A 202 16.01 9.80 -2.18
N LEU A 203 16.82 8.97 -2.82
CA LEU A 203 16.73 8.70 -4.24
C LEU A 203 15.55 7.75 -4.49
N LYS A 204 14.62 8.13 -5.36
CA LYS A 204 13.36 7.40 -5.58
C LYS A 204 13.21 6.93 -7.02
N LEU A 205 12.48 5.83 -7.24
CA LEU A 205 12.15 5.36 -8.59
C LEU A 205 11.20 6.32 -9.34
N ASN A 206 10.34 7.04 -8.62
CA ASN A 206 9.39 8.00 -9.15
C ASN A 206 9.21 9.18 -8.15
N PRO A 207 8.61 10.32 -8.54
CA PRO A 207 8.56 11.51 -7.70
C PRO A 207 7.53 11.45 -6.56
N SER A 208 6.77 10.36 -6.41
CA SER A 208 5.79 10.17 -5.33
C SER A 208 6.43 10.28 -3.94
N ASP A 209 5.59 10.45 -2.93
CA ASP A 209 6.05 10.50 -1.54
C ASP A 209 6.86 9.24 -1.19
N SER A 210 7.99 9.43 -0.52
CA SER A 210 8.82 8.32 -0.07
C SER A 210 8.10 7.41 0.94
N ALA A 211 7.11 7.91 1.67
CA ALA A 211 6.31 7.12 2.60
C ALA A 211 5.43 6.07 1.89
N THR A 212 5.01 6.35 0.65
CA THR A 212 4.17 5.44 -0.14
C THR A 212 4.97 4.44 -0.98
N LEU A 213 6.29 4.61 -1.07
CA LEU A 213 7.17 3.75 -1.86
C LEU A 213 7.71 2.57 -1.05
N ALA A 214 7.75 1.39 -1.67
CA ALA A 214 8.33 0.20 -1.09
C ALA A 214 9.85 0.36 -0.87
N PRO A 215 10.47 -0.41 0.04
CA PRO A 215 11.91 -0.30 0.33
C PRO A 215 12.82 -0.48 -0.89
N ASN A 216 12.43 -1.31 -1.86
CA ASN A 216 13.18 -1.52 -3.11
C ASN A 216 12.97 -0.41 -4.16
N GLN A 217 12.15 0.60 -3.87
CA GLN A 217 11.88 1.73 -4.76
C GLN A 217 12.56 3.03 -4.27
N LYS A 218 13.36 2.96 -3.19
CA LYS A 218 14.03 4.11 -2.60
C LYS A 218 15.36 3.73 -1.94
N VAL A 219 16.31 4.66 -1.94
CA VAL A 219 17.62 4.51 -1.29
C VAL A 219 17.99 5.80 -0.57
N ASP A 220 18.54 5.68 0.64
CA ASP A 220 19.03 6.81 1.42
C ASP A 220 20.36 7.34 0.91
N LEU A 221 20.39 8.64 0.65
CA LEU A 221 21.60 9.40 0.34
C LEU A 221 21.94 10.30 1.53
N SER A 222 23.19 10.22 1.96
CA SER A 222 23.66 10.92 3.15
C SER A 222 24.17 12.32 2.79
N GLN A 223 24.09 13.25 3.74
CA GLN A 223 24.58 14.62 3.56
C GLN A 223 26.07 14.62 3.20
N GLY A 224 26.45 15.42 2.22
CA GLY A 224 27.80 15.53 1.70
C GLY A 224 28.22 14.44 0.72
N GLU A 225 27.36 13.47 0.38
CA GLU A 225 27.67 12.56 -0.72
C GLU A 225 27.72 13.31 -2.07
N THR A 226 28.69 12.94 -2.91
CA THR A 226 28.80 13.44 -4.28
C THR A 226 28.73 12.30 -5.30
N PHE A 227 28.13 12.57 -6.46
CA PHE A 227 27.99 11.62 -7.55
C PHE A 227 28.28 12.27 -8.89
N ASN A 228 28.89 11.52 -9.80
CA ASN A 228 28.94 11.93 -11.21
C ASN A 228 27.63 11.54 -11.88
N ILE A 229 27.03 12.48 -12.59
CA ILE A 229 25.82 12.26 -13.36
C ILE A 229 26.07 12.58 -14.83
N LEU A 230 25.40 11.84 -15.70
CA LEU A 230 25.38 12.06 -17.14
C LEU A 230 24.43 13.21 -17.51
N GLY A 231 23.41 13.47 -16.68
CA GLY A 231 22.43 14.53 -16.91
C GLY A 231 21.29 14.54 -15.91
N TYR A 232 20.39 15.49 -16.11
CA TYR A 232 19.22 15.71 -15.25
C TYR A 232 17.98 16.16 -16.04
N ALA A 233 16.80 16.07 -15.44
CA ALA A 233 15.57 16.71 -15.91
C ALA A 233 14.83 17.29 -14.70
N CYS A 234 14.23 18.46 -14.85
CA CYS A 234 13.37 19.04 -13.80
C CYS A 234 11.95 18.49 -13.95
N VAL A 235 11.50 17.71 -12.98
CA VAL A 235 10.17 17.07 -13.00
C VAL A 235 9.46 17.36 -11.68
N GLU A 236 8.34 18.07 -11.75
CA GLU A 236 7.59 18.55 -10.58
C GLU A 236 8.47 19.37 -9.61
N ASN A 237 8.85 18.81 -8.47
CA ASN A 237 9.78 19.37 -7.49
C ASN A 237 11.05 18.51 -7.32
N HIS A 238 11.38 17.70 -8.32
CA HIS A 238 12.48 16.75 -8.27
C HIS A 238 13.42 16.91 -9.47
N PHE A 239 14.72 16.79 -9.22
CA PHE A 239 15.64 16.43 -10.27
C PHE A 239 15.51 14.93 -10.55
N ARG A 240 15.14 14.56 -11.78
CA ARG A 240 15.39 13.21 -12.29
C ARG A 240 16.82 13.19 -12.81
N VAL A 241 17.68 12.34 -12.27
CA VAL A 241 19.11 12.27 -12.63
C VAL A 241 19.47 10.93 -13.26
N THR A 242 20.45 10.93 -14.17
CA THR A 242 21.12 9.70 -14.64
C THR A 242 22.54 9.67 -14.09
N PHE A 243 22.87 8.64 -13.31
CA PHE A 243 24.20 8.41 -12.77
C PHE A 243 25.13 7.75 -13.80
N ASP A 244 26.43 8.04 -13.73
CA ASP A 244 27.45 7.36 -14.54
C ASP A 244 27.52 5.86 -14.23
N ARG A 245 27.26 5.51 -12.96
CA ARG A 245 27.25 4.14 -12.42
C ARG A 245 25.94 3.85 -11.73
N ALA A 246 25.54 2.57 -11.73
CA ALA A 246 24.32 2.16 -11.04
C ALA A 246 24.44 2.41 -9.54
N VAL A 247 23.42 3.03 -8.95
CA VAL A 247 23.20 3.07 -7.51
C VAL A 247 22.63 1.72 -7.10
N ALA A 248 23.21 1.10 -6.07
CA ALA A 248 22.79 -0.20 -5.58
C ALA A 248 21.27 -0.22 -5.30
N ASN A 249 20.60 -1.30 -5.70
CA ASN A 249 19.16 -1.54 -5.52
C ASN A 249 18.19 -0.62 -6.30
N LEU A 250 18.67 0.40 -7.04
CA LEU A 250 17.79 1.30 -7.81
C LEU A 250 18.15 1.43 -9.30
N GLY A 251 19.41 1.19 -9.67
CA GLY A 251 19.89 1.29 -11.06
C GLY A 251 20.54 2.64 -11.38
N LYS A 252 20.54 3.03 -12.66
CA LYS A 252 21.29 4.20 -13.15
C LYS A 252 20.53 5.53 -13.12
N SER A 253 19.28 5.56 -12.65
CA SER A 253 18.54 6.82 -12.58
C SER A 253 17.51 6.84 -11.46
N GLY A 254 17.13 8.03 -11.03
CA GLY A 254 16.06 8.23 -10.05
C GLY A 254 15.73 9.70 -9.83
N PHE A 255 14.80 9.96 -8.92
CA PHE A 255 14.27 11.27 -8.58
C PHE A 255 14.77 11.70 -7.20
N LEU A 256 15.29 12.92 -7.13
CA LEU A 256 15.80 13.56 -5.91
C LEU A 256 15.06 14.87 -5.68
N TYR A 257 14.67 15.12 -4.44
CA TYR A 257 13.98 16.37 -4.10
C TYR A 257 14.94 17.55 -4.29
N SER A 258 14.51 18.55 -5.06
CA SER A 258 15.41 19.56 -5.59
C SER A 258 16.02 20.48 -4.53
N LEU A 259 15.40 20.62 -3.36
CA LEU A 259 15.94 21.44 -2.26
C LEU A 259 17.01 20.72 -1.44
N HIS A 260 17.15 19.39 -1.56
CA HIS A 260 18.12 18.61 -0.79
C HIS A 260 19.40 18.26 -1.58
N VAL A 261 19.49 18.73 -2.82
CA VAL A 261 20.63 18.46 -3.70
C VAL A 261 20.97 19.67 -4.55
N GLN A 262 22.22 19.75 -4.98
CA GLN A 262 22.70 20.71 -5.97
C GLN A 262 23.34 19.96 -7.14
N ILE A 263 23.15 20.47 -8.35
CA ILE A 263 23.84 19.97 -9.55
C ILE A 263 24.79 21.06 -10.01
N LEU A 264 26.05 20.70 -10.23
CA LEU A 264 27.09 21.62 -10.68
C LEU A 264 27.63 21.20 -12.05
N GLN A 265 27.83 22.18 -12.92
CA GLN A 265 28.51 22.04 -14.20
C GLN A 265 29.60 23.09 -14.29
N ASN A 266 30.85 22.65 -14.52
CA ASN A 266 32.03 23.52 -14.55
C ASN A 266 32.13 24.41 -13.30
N GLY A 267 31.80 23.85 -12.12
CA GLY A 267 31.83 24.55 -10.83
C GLY A 267 30.70 25.54 -10.58
N ARG A 268 29.74 25.69 -11.52
CA ARG A 268 28.56 26.55 -11.36
C ARG A 268 27.32 25.72 -11.07
N GLU A 269 26.51 26.18 -10.12
CA GLU A 269 25.23 25.56 -9.80
C GLU A 269 24.24 25.70 -10.97
N ILE A 270 23.52 24.62 -11.21
CA ILE A 270 22.37 24.55 -12.10
C ILE A 270 21.12 24.71 -11.24
N PRO A 271 20.41 25.85 -11.32
CA PRO A 271 19.19 26.05 -10.55
C PRO A 271 18.09 25.10 -11.03
N PHE A 272 17.25 24.66 -10.10
CA PHE A 272 16.05 23.93 -10.44
C PHE A 272 15.04 24.85 -11.15
N ASP A 273 14.81 24.61 -12.43
CA ASP A 273 13.83 25.36 -13.22
C ASP A 273 12.55 24.53 -13.46
N ARG A 274 11.44 24.95 -12.84
CA ARG A 274 10.11 24.35 -13.06
C ARG A 274 9.62 24.51 -14.50
N ASN A 275 10.10 25.52 -15.23
CA ASN A 275 9.76 25.79 -16.62
C ASN A 275 10.74 25.14 -17.61
N ALA A 276 11.69 24.33 -17.14
CA ALA A 276 12.57 23.58 -18.02
C ALA A 276 11.75 22.65 -18.93
N VAL A 277 12.20 22.51 -20.17
CA VAL A 277 11.57 21.59 -21.12
C VAL A 277 12.04 20.18 -20.80
N THR A 278 11.10 19.25 -20.74
CA THR A 278 11.39 17.82 -20.65
C THR A 278 10.84 17.08 -21.85
N MET A 279 11.50 15.98 -22.21
CA MET A 279 11.07 15.04 -23.24
C MET A 279 10.85 13.67 -22.58
N THR A 280 9.61 13.19 -22.65
CA THR A 280 9.25 11.83 -22.23
C THR A 280 9.23 10.92 -23.46
N VAL A 281 9.91 9.79 -23.38
CA VAL A 281 9.91 8.77 -24.44
C VAL A 281 8.66 7.91 -24.28
N LEU A 282 7.75 7.98 -25.23
CA LEU A 282 6.49 7.26 -25.22
C LEU A 282 6.64 5.84 -25.75
N LYS A 283 7.48 5.68 -26.79
CA LYS A 283 7.81 4.42 -27.43
C LYS A 283 9.32 4.33 -27.55
N THR A 284 9.89 3.16 -27.28
CA THR A 284 11.31 2.91 -27.46
C THR A 284 11.72 3.30 -28.87
N THR A 285 12.71 4.19 -28.99
CA THR A 285 13.05 4.83 -30.25
C THR A 285 14.55 5.05 -30.41
N ALA A 286 15.01 5.16 -31.64
CA ALA A 286 16.38 5.53 -31.93
C ALA A 286 16.54 7.06 -31.81
N PHE A 287 17.54 7.49 -31.05
CA PHE A 287 18.07 8.85 -31.06
C PHE A 287 19.25 8.90 -32.02
N LYS A 288 19.13 9.75 -33.06
CA LYS A 288 19.91 9.62 -34.30
C LYS A 288 20.76 10.84 -34.57
N LYS A 289 21.91 10.70 -35.22
CA LYS A 289 22.73 11.84 -35.65
C LYS A 289 22.17 12.61 -36.84
N ARG A 290 21.28 11.98 -37.63
CA ARG A 290 20.69 12.52 -38.85
C ARG A 290 19.19 12.21 -38.92
N PRO A 291 18.38 13.03 -39.60
CA PRO A 291 16.92 12.87 -39.71
C PRO A 291 16.53 11.84 -40.80
N VAL A 292 17.17 10.67 -40.80
CA VAL A 292 16.88 9.57 -41.75
C VAL A 292 16.38 8.33 -41.02
N ASP A 293 15.81 7.35 -41.73
CA ASP A 293 15.38 6.10 -41.11
C ASP A 293 16.53 5.41 -40.36
N ALA A 294 16.28 5.00 -39.11
CA ALA A 294 17.25 4.32 -38.26
C ALA A 294 17.77 3.00 -38.87
N ALA A 295 17.00 2.34 -39.73
CA ALA A 295 17.41 1.14 -40.46
C ALA A 295 18.61 1.40 -41.37
N ASN A 296 18.75 2.63 -41.88
CA ASN A 296 19.78 3.03 -42.83
C ASN A 296 21.01 3.68 -42.17
N MET A 297 21.15 3.57 -40.84
CA MET A 297 22.20 4.23 -40.07
C MET A 297 23.17 3.24 -39.42
N GLN A 298 24.45 3.62 -39.37
CA GLN A 298 25.48 2.85 -38.68
C GLN A 298 25.24 2.84 -37.16
N PRO A 299 25.66 1.79 -36.43
CA PRO A 299 25.44 1.69 -34.98
C PRO A 299 25.99 2.88 -34.18
N GLN A 300 27.11 3.50 -34.59
CA GLN A 300 27.70 4.64 -33.89
C GLN A 300 26.89 5.93 -34.07
N GLU A 301 26.03 6.00 -35.09
CA GLU A 301 25.20 7.18 -35.38
C GLU A 301 23.83 7.16 -34.67
N LYS A 302 23.56 6.13 -33.85
CA LYS A 302 22.30 5.97 -33.14
C LYS A 302 22.46 5.36 -31.75
N ILE A 303 21.59 5.75 -30.84
CA ILE A 303 21.43 5.10 -29.53
C ILE A 303 19.95 4.89 -29.23
N THR A 304 19.63 3.86 -28.46
CA THR A 304 18.23 3.56 -28.08
C THR A 304 17.82 4.38 -26.86
N LEU A 305 16.71 5.11 -26.96
CA LEU A 305 16.00 5.68 -25.83
C LEU A 305 14.81 4.77 -25.48
N LEU A 306 14.73 4.36 -24.22
CA LEU A 306 13.68 3.44 -23.75
C LEU A 306 12.39 4.19 -23.42
N ALA A 307 11.25 3.55 -23.69
CA ALA A 307 9.95 4.07 -23.26
C ALA A 307 9.89 4.29 -21.74
N GLY A 308 9.21 5.36 -21.32
CA GLY A 308 9.07 5.79 -19.93
C GLY A 308 10.22 6.69 -19.42
N MET A 309 11.32 6.81 -20.16
CA MET A 309 12.43 7.67 -19.77
C MET A 309 12.11 9.14 -19.99
N ILE A 310 12.57 9.99 -19.06
CA ILE A 310 12.41 11.45 -19.12
C ILE A 310 13.78 12.10 -19.21
N TYR A 311 13.95 12.97 -20.19
CA TYR A 311 15.19 13.72 -20.42
C TYR A 311 14.93 15.23 -20.33
N GLY A 312 15.87 15.98 -19.79
CA GLY A 312 15.85 17.44 -19.87
C GLY A 312 16.28 17.90 -21.25
N VAL A 313 15.69 18.99 -21.74
CA VAL A 313 15.93 19.53 -23.08
C VAL A 313 16.36 20.99 -22.97
N THR A 314 17.52 21.30 -23.56
CA THR A 314 18.09 22.65 -23.62
C THR A 314 17.87 23.33 -24.97
N GLY A 315 17.67 22.54 -26.03
CA GLY A 315 17.41 23.03 -27.37
C GLY A 315 16.50 22.08 -28.13
N LEU A 316 15.63 22.64 -28.97
CA LEU A 316 14.68 21.90 -29.77
C LEU A 316 14.42 22.62 -31.10
N LEU A 317 14.44 21.87 -32.21
CA LEU A 317 14.17 22.36 -33.56
C LEU A 317 13.52 21.25 -34.40
N ILE A 318 12.61 21.60 -35.29
CA ILE A 318 12.03 20.66 -36.26
C ILE A 318 12.81 20.75 -37.56
N GLU A 319 13.20 19.60 -38.10
CA GLU A 319 13.98 19.52 -39.34
C GLU A 319 13.67 18.19 -40.04
N GLN A 320 13.25 18.27 -41.31
CA GLN A 320 13.02 17.11 -42.19
C GLN A 320 12.14 16.02 -41.55
N GLY A 321 11.00 16.41 -40.98
CA GLY A 321 10.04 15.49 -40.35
C GLY A 321 10.50 14.87 -39.02
N HIS A 322 11.61 15.35 -38.46
CA HIS A 322 12.17 14.91 -37.19
C HIS A 322 12.33 16.08 -36.22
N ILE A 323 12.46 15.77 -34.93
CA ILE A 323 12.74 16.77 -33.91
C ILE A 323 14.19 16.60 -33.50
N LYS A 324 15.00 17.61 -33.82
CA LYS A 324 16.35 17.75 -33.30
C LYS A 324 16.27 18.26 -31.86
N VAL A 325 16.85 17.53 -30.92
CA VAL A 325 16.89 17.90 -29.50
C VAL A 325 18.33 17.93 -29.00
N SER A 326 18.62 18.90 -28.14
CA SER A 326 19.82 18.97 -27.32
C SER A 326 19.42 18.66 -25.88
N LEU A 327 19.85 17.51 -25.40
CA LEU A 327 19.56 17.03 -24.05
C LEU A 327 20.51 17.69 -23.04
N THR A 328 20.02 17.86 -21.82
CA THR A 328 20.86 18.10 -20.62
C THR A 328 21.74 16.90 -20.30
N GLU A 329 21.37 15.72 -20.80
CA GLU A 329 22.05 14.45 -20.59
C GLU A 329 23.02 14.13 -21.73
N ASN A 330 24.26 13.86 -21.37
CA ASN A 330 25.27 13.34 -22.28
C ASN A 330 25.17 11.82 -22.34
N LEU A 331 25.05 11.24 -23.53
CA LEU A 331 24.88 9.79 -23.73
C LEU A 331 26.13 9.20 -24.40
N PRO A 332 27.16 8.74 -23.67
CA PRO A 332 28.37 8.19 -24.30
C PRO A 332 28.09 6.89 -25.07
N PRO A 333 28.70 6.68 -26.26
CA PRO A 333 29.58 7.60 -26.99
C PRO A 333 28.83 8.59 -27.91
N PHE A 334 27.51 8.56 -27.95
CA PHE A 334 26.66 9.34 -28.85
C PHE A 334 26.76 10.87 -28.63
N GLY A 335 26.83 11.35 -27.38
CA GLY A 335 26.74 12.78 -27.05
C GLY A 335 25.33 13.19 -26.60
N ASN A 336 25.01 14.49 -26.63
CA ASN A 336 23.73 15.01 -26.10
C ASN A 336 22.76 15.56 -27.17
N THR A 337 23.17 15.64 -28.44
CA THR A 337 22.35 16.25 -29.50
C THR A 337 22.09 15.26 -30.63
N GLY A 338 20.82 15.18 -31.08
CA GLY A 338 20.37 14.25 -32.11
C GLY A 338 18.91 14.45 -32.49
N PHE A 339 18.37 13.52 -33.28
CA PHE A 339 17.02 13.54 -33.85
C PHE A 339 16.16 12.41 -33.27
N VAL A 340 14.92 12.73 -32.91
CA VAL A 340 13.88 11.79 -32.51
C VAL A 340 12.70 11.85 -33.47
N TYR A 341 11.93 10.76 -33.52
CA TYR A 341 10.67 10.75 -34.24
C TYR A 341 9.60 11.49 -33.42
N PRO A 342 8.86 12.45 -34.01
CA PRO A 342 7.82 13.20 -33.30
C PRO A 342 6.81 12.29 -32.58
N ASP A 343 6.39 11.20 -33.23
CA ASP A 343 5.38 10.28 -32.68
C ASP A 343 5.87 9.43 -31.49
N PHE A 344 7.17 9.41 -31.20
CA PHE A 344 7.75 8.53 -30.18
C PHE A 344 8.02 9.25 -28.87
N VAL A 345 7.83 10.57 -28.83
CA VAL A 345 8.17 11.42 -27.69
C VAL A 345 7.05 12.41 -27.38
N GLN A 346 7.03 12.92 -26.15
CA GLN A 346 6.17 14.01 -25.72
C GLN A 346 7.01 15.06 -25.02
N PHE A 347 6.80 16.33 -25.36
CA PHE A 347 7.46 17.43 -24.68
C PHE A 347 6.54 18.05 -23.65
N SER A 348 7.12 18.49 -22.54
CA SER A 348 6.40 19.23 -21.51
C SER A 348 7.20 20.42 -21.00
N ARG A 349 6.49 21.46 -20.57
CA ARG A 349 7.03 22.66 -19.93
C ARG A 349 6.11 23.01 -18.76
N ALA A 350 6.67 23.23 -17.58
CA ALA A 350 5.89 23.47 -16.36
C ALA A 350 4.83 22.38 -16.09
N GLY A 351 5.15 21.12 -16.40
CA GLY A 351 4.25 19.98 -16.26
C GLY A 351 3.11 19.91 -17.30
N LYS A 352 3.04 20.86 -18.25
CA LYS A 352 2.05 20.85 -19.33
C LYS A 352 2.68 20.36 -20.61
N SER A 353 2.06 19.36 -21.23
CA SER A 353 2.49 18.88 -22.54
C SER A 353 2.30 19.97 -23.59
N PHE A 354 3.25 20.09 -24.52
CA PHE A 354 3.12 20.99 -25.67
C PHE A 354 3.67 20.32 -26.92
N ASN A 355 3.16 20.76 -28.07
CA ASN A 355 3.68 20.34 -29.36
C ASN A 355 4.83 21.27 -29.77
N PRO A 356 6.05 20.74 -30.01
CA PRO A 356 7.14 21.54 -30.54
C PRO A 356 6.87 22.09 -31.94
N ALA A 357 5.89 21.53 -32.67
CA ALA A 357 5.36 22.09 -33.90
C ALA A 357 4.14 22.96 -33.57
N PRO A 358 4.21 24.30 -33.66
CA PRO A 358 3.07 25.18 -33.35
C PRO A 358 1.89 25.03 -34.35
N ASN A 359 2.07 24.21 -35.37
CA ASN A 359 1.27 24.10 -36.57
C ASN A 359 0.19 23.00 -36.50
N LEU A 360 -0.10 22.50 -35.29
CA LEU A 360 -1.19 21.55 -35.02
C LEU A 360 -1.67 21.73 -33.58
N THR A 361 -2.95 22.07 -33.39
CA THR A 361 -3.56 22.34 -32.09
C THR A 361 -4.78 21.46 -31.82
N TYR A 362 -5.16 21.41 -30.54
CA TYR A 362 -6.44 20.87 -30.08
C TYR A 362 -7.20 21.94 -29.32
N GLN A 363 -8.48 22.09 -29.62
CA GLN A 363 -9.40 23.08 -29.06
C GLN A 363 -10.67 22.44 -28.48
N GLY A 364 -10.76 21.11 -28.49
CA GLY A 364 -11.88 20.37 -27.92
C GLY A 364 -11.79 20.15 -26.40
N PRO A 365 -12.80 19.48 -25.81
CA PRO A 365 -12.85 19.23 -24.37
C PRO A 365 -11.82 18.20 -23.89
N THR A 366 -11.29 18.38 -22.68
CA THR A 366 -10.36 17.44 -22.02
C THR A 366 -11.04 16.51 -21.00
N GLU A 367 -12.32 16.75 -20.70
CA GLU A 367 -13.20 15.85 -19.95
C GLU A 367 -14.52 15.67 -20.71
N VAL A 368 -15.03 14.43 -20.80
CA VAL A 368 -16.19 14.08 -21.64
C VAL A 368 -17.06 13.04 -20.96
N LEU A 369 -18.34 13.02 -21.29
CA LEU A 369 -19.31 12.07 -20.73
C LEU A 369 -19.29 10.75 -21.51
N VAL A 370 -19.45 9.64 -20.79
CA VAL A 370 -19.68 8.36 -21.42
C VAL A 370 -20.96 8.38 -22.27
N ASN A 371 -20.91 7.79 -23.46
CA ASN A 371 -22.02 7.65 -24.40
C ASN A 371 -22.67 8.97 -24.88
N GLN A 372 -21.98 10.11 -24.75
CA GLN A 372 -22.49 11.40 -25.22
C GLN A 372 -21.80 11.84 -26.51
N ALA A 373 -22.60 12.24 -27.51
CA ALA A 373 -22.09 12.78 -28.76
C ALA A 373 -21.09 13.92 -28.52
N ILE A 374 -19.96 13.88 -29.21
CA ILE A 374 -18.92 14.89 -29.04
C ILE A 374 -18.20 15.22 -30.33
N SER A 375 -17.78 16.49 -30.42
CA SER A 375 -16.92 16.97 -31.48
C SER A 375 -15.55 17.35 -30.92
N LEU A 376 -14.51 16.78 -31.52
CA LEU A 376 -13.12 17.09 -31.22
C LEU A 376 -12.60 17.97 -32.36
N THR A 377 -12.06 19.14 -32.03
CA THR A 377 -11.67 20.13 -33.03
C THR A 377 -10.27 20.67 -32.74
N GLY A 378 -9.66 21.27 -33.76
CA GLY A 378 -8.43 22.03 -33.62
C GLY A 378 -8.01 22.66 -34.94
N THR A 379 -6.84 23.29 -34.92
CA THR A 379 -6.25 23.95 -36.09
C THR A 379 -4.99 23.24 -36.56
N PHE A 380 -4.60 23.48 -37.81
CA PHE A 380 -3.32 23.07 -38.36
C PHE A 380 -2.80 24.10 -39.38
N ASP A 381 -1.49 24.11 -39.65
CA ASP A 381 -0.92 24.96 -40.70
C ASP A 381 -1.11 24.32 -42.08
N LYS A 382 -1.93 24.98 -42.89
CA LYS A 382 -2.26 24.57 -44.26
C LYS A 382 -1.10 24.71 -45.26
N GLN A 383 -0.05 25.48 -44.92
CA GLN A 383 1.17 25.60 -45.74
C GLN A 383 2.09 24.38 -45.54
N GLU A 384 2.05 23.77 -44.35
CA GLU A 384 2.99 22.70 -43.97
C GLU A 384 2.35 21.31 -43.94
N ALA A 385 1.03 21.21 -43.78
CA ALA A 385 0.34 19.92 -43.71
C ALA A 385 -0.82 19.83 -44.71
N VAL A 386 -0.92 18.68 -45.36
CA VAL A 386 -2.01 18.32 -46.28
C VAL A 386 -2.96 17.29 -45.67
N LYS A 387 -2.63 16.73 -44.51
CA LYS A 387 -3.41 15.70 -43.82
C LYS A 387 -3.24 15.81 -42.31
N VAL A 388 -4.34 15.59 -41.59
CA VAL A 388 -4.37 15.41 -40.12
C VAL A 388 -5.01 14.06 -39.80
N ASP A 389 -4.31 13.23 -39.04
CA ASP A 389 -4.80 11.98 -38.47
C ASP A 389 -5.08 12.17 -36.97
N VAL A 390 -6.20 11.62 -36.49
CA VAL A 390 -6.50 11.47 -35.07
C VAL A 390 -6.64 9.99 -34.76
N ILE A 391 -5.82 9.45 -33.87
CA ILE A 391 -5.75 8.01 -33.58
C ILE A 391 -5.99 7.81 -32.08
N ALA A 392 -7.07 7.14 -31.73
CA ALA A 392 -7.35 6.78 -30.35
C ALA A 392 -6.39 5.68 -29.90
N GLU A 393 -5.64 5.98 -28.84
CA GLU A 393 -4.75 5.05 -28.13
C GLU A 393 -3.75 4.30 -29.03
N ASP A 394 -3.30 4.96 -30.12
CA ASP A 394 -2.45 4.40 -31.19
C ASP A 394 -2.97 3.12 -31.85
N LYS A 395 -4.26 2.81 -31.68
CA LYS A 395 -4.88 1.58 -32.18
C LYS A 395 -6.00 1.85 -33.16
N LEU A 396 -6.83 2.85 -32.89
CA LEU A 396 -8.06 3.09 -33.63
C LEU A 396 -8.02 4.46 -34.33
N PRO A 397 -7.75 4.52 -35.65
CA PRO A 397 -7.85 5.78 -36.39
C PRO A 397 -9.30 6.27 -36.41
N LEU A 398 -9.50 7.54 -36.08
CA LEU A 398 -10.79 8.22 -36.11
C LEU A 398 -10.94 8.95 -37.45
N LYS A 399 -12.19 9.04 -37.94
CA LYS A 399 -12.49 9.75 -39.18
C LYS A 399 -12.35 11.26 -38.98
N VAL A 400 -11.37 11.86 -39.63
CA VAL A 400 -11.11 13.31 -39.59
C VAL A 400 -11.77 13.98 -40.80
N THR A 401 -12.44 15.11 -40.55
CA THR A 401 -12.88 16.06 -41.57
C THR A 401 -11.95 17.26 -41.55
N LEU A 402 -11.34 17.56 -42.70
CA LEU A 402 -10.37 18.64 -42.85
C LEU A 402 -10.98 19.81 -43.63
N ASN A 403 -10.79 21.04 -43.15
CA ASN A 403 -11.09 22.25 -43.91
C ASN A 403 -9.76 22.93 -44.26
N GLN A 404 -9.26 22.68 -45.47
CA GLN A 404 -7.96 23.19 -45.93
C GLN A 404 -7.94 24.72 -46.08
N THR A 405 -9.08 25.35 -46.36
CA THR A 405 -9.17 26.81 -46.49
C THR A 405 -9.04 27.49 -45.13
N ALA A 406 -9.77 26.97 -44.14
CA ALA A 406 -9.79 27.51 -42.78
C ALA A 406 -8.61 27.04 -41.91
N GLY A 407 -7.90 25.97 -42.30
CA GLY A 407 -6.84 25.37 -41.49
C GLY A 407 -7.38 24.70 -40.22
N THR A 408 -8.56 24.07 -40.30
CA THR A 408 -9.22 23.41 -39.16
C THR A 408 -9.46 21.93 -39.42
N TRP A 409 -9.39 21.12 -38.38
CA TRP A 409 -9.74 19.70 -38.41
C TRP A 409 -10.83 19.40 -37.38
N GLN A 410 -11.65 18.39 -37.67
CA GLN A 410 -12.74 17.96 -36.81
C GLN A 410 -12.90 16.44 -36.83
N VAL A 411 -13.22 15.85 -35.67
CA VAL A 411 -13.70 14.48 -35.52
C VAL A 411 -15.04 14.52 -34.82
N ASN A 412 -16.05 13.89 -35.42
CA ASN A 412 -17.38 13.77 -34.83
C ASN A 412 -17.61 12.33 -34.35
N LEU A 413 -17.78 12.16 -33.04
CA LEU A 413 -18.11 10.89 -32.40
C LEU A 413 -19.58 10.93 -32.01
N ALA A 414 -20.46 10.41 -32.89
CA ALA A 414 -21.92 10.48 -32.71
C ALA A 414 -22.41 9.84 -31.40
N THR A 415 -21.73 8.81 -30.91
CA THR A 415 -22.04 8.12 -29.65
C THR A 415 -21.03 8.43 -28.54
N GLY A 416 -20.04 9.28 -28.77
CA GLY A 416 -18.99 9.58 -27.79
C GLY A 416 -18.08 8.41 -27.44
N PHE A 417 -17.48 8.49 -26.26
CA PHE A 417 -16.65 7.42 -25.69
C PHE A 417 -17.52 6.48 -24.88
N SER A 418 -17.41 5.17 -25.09
CA SER A 418 -18.30 4.17 -24.47
C SER A 418 -17.81 3.61 -23.13
N VAL A 419 -16.58 3.93 -22.73
CA VAL A 419 -15.95 3.38 -21.52
C VAL A 419 -15.31 4.51 -20.72
N PRO A 420 -15.58 4.64 -19.41
CA PRO A 420 -14.97 5.65 -18.56
C PRO A 420 -13.47 5.42 -18.32
N GLY A 421 -12.79 6.45 -17.84
CA GLY A 421 -11.35 6.49 -17.55
C GLY A 421 -10.58 7.42 -18.48
N SER A 422 -9.29 7.59 -18.19
CA SER A 422 -8.37 8.37 -19.04
C SER A 422 -8.20 7.68 -20.40
N ARG A 423 -8.42 8.45 -21.46
CA ARG A 423 -8.15 8.10 -22.86
C ARG A 423 -7.12 9.06 -23.39
N TRP A 424 -6.43 8.65 -24.44
CA TRP A 424 -5.54 9.55 -25.14
C TRP A 424 -5.67 9.40 -26.63
N LEU A 425 -5.56 10.53 -27.32
CA LEU A 425 -5.63 10.63 -28.76
C LEU A 425 -4.30 11.13 -29.27
N ARG A 426 -3.72 10.43 -30.24
CA ARG A 426 -2.61 10.95 -31.03
C ARG A 426 -3.14 11.78 -32.18
N LEU A 427 -2.60 12.98 -32.32
CA LEU A 427 -2.80 13.84 -33.47
C LEU A 427 -1.51 13.89 -34.24
N ARG A 428 -1.63 13.77 -35.56
CA ARG A 428 -0.50 13.78 -36.46
C ARG A 428 -0.83 14.58 -37.71
N ALA A 429 -0.03 15.60 -37.97
CA ALA A 429 -0.06 16.35 -39.22
C ALA A 429 1.06 15.86 -40.15
N THR A 430 0.75 15.69 -41.44
CA THR A 430 1.75 15.26 -42.43
C THR A 430 1.77 16.15 -43.67
N ASP A 431 2.96 16.41 -44.18
CA ASP A 431 3.18 17.13 -45.44
C ASP A 431 2.86 16.26 -46.67
N SER A 432 2.97 16.85 -47.87
CA SER A 432 2.73 16.17 -49.15
C SER A 432 3.74 15.06 -49.49
N LYS A 433 4.88 15.02 -48.79
CA LYS A 433 5.93 14.01 -48.94
C LYS A 433 5.76 12.86 -47.93
N GLY A 434 4.76 12.94 -47.05
CA GLY A 434 4.49 11.95 -46.00
C GLY A 434 5.30 12.15 -44.72
N ASN A 435 6.02 13.27 -44.58
CA ASN A 435 6.76 13.58 -43.36
C ASN A 435 5.82 14.11 -42.29
N VAL A 436 6.06 13.73 -41.03
CA VAL A 436 5.31 14.25 -39.88
C VAL A 436 5.77 15.69 -39.58
N THR A 437 4.88 16.66 -39.78
CA THR A 437 5.13 18.08 -39.52
C THR A 437 4.63 18.53 -38.16
N GLY A 438 3.74 17.76 -37.52
CA GLY A 438 3.32 17.98 -36.14
C GLY A 438 2.79 16.71 -35.48
N SER A 439 3.09 16.51 -34.20
CA SER A 439 2.58 15.37 -33.43
C SER A 439 2.29 15.78 -32.00
N GLN A 440 1.11 15.40 -31.50
CA GLN A 440 0.69 15.69 -30.13
C GLN A 440 -0.11 14.52 -29.57
N ILE A 441 -0.01 14.30 -28.26
CA ILE A 441 -0.98 13.49 -27.52
C ILE A 441 -1.91 14.41 -26.73
N ILE A 442 -3.22 14.21 -26.87
CA ILE A 442 -4.23 14.79 -25.97
C ILE A 442 -4.68 13.71 -25.01
N TYR A 443 -4.82 14.05 -23.74
CA TYR A 443 -5.54 13.23 -22.78
C TYR A 443 -6.98 13.73 -22.64
N ILE A 444 -7.92 12.79 -22.68
CA ILE A 444 -9.34 13.02 -22.48
C ILE A 444 -9.79 12.12 -21.33
N THR A 445 -10.33 12.71 -20.27
CA THR A 445 -10.93 11.94 -19.18
C THR A 445 -12.39 11.65 -19.52
N VAL A 446 -12.73 10.37 -19.71
CA VAL A 446 -14.12 9.95 -19.92
C VAL A 446 -14.73 9.64 -18.57
N ILE A 447 -15.78 10.36 -18.19
CA ILE A 447 -16.38 10.27 -16.86
C ILE A 447 -17.77 9.66 -16.99
N SER A 448 -18.16 8.85 -16.01
CA SER A 448 -19.44 8.14 -15.96
C SER A 448 -20.53 8.88 -15.16
N ASP A 449 -20.15 9.82 -14.29
CA ASP A 449 -21.10 10.61 -13.48
C ASP A 449 -21.48 11.93 -14.18
N SER A 450 -22.65 11.96 -14.81
CA SER A 450 -23.21 13.12 -15.52
C SER A 450 -23.43 14.36 -14.66
N GLN A 451 -23.41 14.25 -13.33
CA GLN A 451 -23.51 15.40 -12.43
C GLN A 451 -22.18 16.16 -12.29
N THR A 452 -21.05 15.53 -12.64
CA THR A 452 -19.70 16.09 -12.44
C THR A 452 -18.93 16.36 -13.73
N VAL A 453 -19.42 15.87 -14.89
CA VAL A 453 -18.67 16.01 -16.15
C VAL A 453 -18.65 17.43 -16.67
N GLY A 454 -17.47 17.91 -17.04
CA GLY A 454 -17.25 19.27 -17.52
C GLY A 454 -17.53 20.34 -16.46
N LYS A 455 -17.80 19.93 -15.21
CA LYS A 455 -17.97 20.83 -14.09
C LYS A 455 -16.61 21.13 -13.49
N SER A 456 -16.31 22.41 -13.35
CA SER A 456 -15.10 22.87 -12.70
C SER A 456 -15.07 22.43 -11.24
N LEU A 457 -13.86 22.17 -10.74
CA LEU A 457 -13.65 22.11 -9.30
C LEU A 457 -13.64 23.54 -8.77
N SER A 458 -14.34 23.75 -7.66
CA SER A 458 -14.45 25.05 -7.01
C SER A 458 -14.12 24.90 -5.53
N LEU A 459 -13.20 25.71 -5.03
CA LEU A 459 -12.83 25.77 -3.63
C LEU A 459 -13.41 27.02 -3.00
N LYS A 460 -14.31 26.86 -2.03
CA LYS A 460 -14.84 27.96 -1.22
C LYS A 460 -14.10 28.03 0.12
N ILE A 461 -13.68 29.21 0.53
CA ILE A 461 -13.09 29.46 1.85
C ILE A 461 -14.22 29.69 2.86
N LEU A 462 -14.34 28.82 3.86
CA LEU A 462 -15.39 28.87 4.89
C LEU A 462 -14.99 29.78 6.05
N SER A 463 -13.74 29.70 6.49
CA SER A 463 -13.12 30.50 7.56
C SER A 463 -11.75 31.01 7.11
N ALA A 464 -11.27 32.11 7.70
CA ALA A 464 -9.96 32.67 7.35
C ALA A 464 -8.85 31.65 7.66
N THR A 465 -8.01 31.35 6.66
CA THR A 465 -7.04 30.26 6.73
C THR A 465 -5.79 30.57 5.91
N PHE A 466 -4.69 29.84 6.14
CA PHE A 466 -3.44 30.05 5.39
C PHE A 466 -3.36 29.13 4.17
N PHE A 467 -3.06 29.70 3.01
CA PHE A 467 -2.55 28.96 1.84
C PHE A 467 -1.03 28.87 1.95
N LYS A 468 -0.49 27.64 1.92
CA LYS A 468 0.90 27.34 2.29
C LYS A 468 1.62 26.55 1.20
N VAL A 469 2.96 26.66 1.16
CA VAL A 469 3.79 25.80 0.29
C VAL A 469 3.93 24.36 0.81
N ASP A 470 3.59 24.11 2.08
CA ASP A 470 3.79 22.83 2.78
C ASP A 470 2.68 22.62 3.84
N PRO A 471 2.19 21.39 4.12
CA PRO A 471 1.09 21.13 5.05
C PRO A 471 1.54 21.01 6.51
N VAL A 472 2.53 21.81 6.91
CA VAL A 472 3.02 21.89 8.31
C VAL A 472 2.33 23.02 9.06
N ASP A 473 2.52 23.07 10.39
CA ASP A 473 2.07 24.18 11.23
C ASP A 473 2.53 25.54 10.66
N SER A 474 1.61 26.49 10.56
CA SER A 474 1.86 27.80 9.95
C SER A 474 2.95 28.61 10.69
N SER A 475 3.18 28.33 11.98
CA SER A 475 4.27 28.94 12.76
C SER A 475 5.66 28.60 12.24
N ARG A 476 5.81 27.47 11.52
CA ARG A 476 7.07 26.99 10.95
C ARG A 476 7.39 27.58 9.56
N LEU A 477 6.47 28.38 9.00
CA LEU A 477 6.59 28.94 7.67
C LEU A 477 6.77 30.46 7.73
N ASN A 478 7.69 30.97 6.92
CA ASN A 478 7.92 32.41 6.79
C ASN A 478 6.89 33.08 5.86
N SER A 479 6.96 34.41 5.75
CA SER A 479 6.03 35.24 4.96
C SER A 479 6.01 34.95 3.45
N GLN A 480 7.04 34.29 2.92
CA GLN A 480 7.12 33.89 1.51
C GLN A 480 6.55 32.48 1.28
N GLN A 481 6.30 31.75 2.36
CA GLN A 481 5.85 30.35 2.36
C GLN A 481 4.40 30.17 2.82
N LYS A 482 3.76 31.25 3.29
CA LYS A 482 2.33 31.28 3.62
C LYS A 482 1.68 32.60 3.24
N VAL A 483 0.38 32.56 2.93
CA VAL A 483 -0.46 33.75 2.74
C VAL A 483 -1.81 33.52 3.39
N LEU A 484 -2.31 34.51 4.11
CA LEU A 484 -3.65 34.47 4.72
C LEU A 484 -4.71 34.71 3.65
N VAL A 485 -5.72 33.85 3.60
CA VAL A 485 -6.86 33.93 2.67
C VAL A 485 -8.14 34.08 3.49
N THR A 486 -8.93 35.10 3.18
CA THR A 486 -10.11 35.46 3.97
C THR A 486 -11.32 34.58 3.63
N ALA A 487 -12.21 34.39 4.60
CA ALA A 487 -13.49 33.69 4.42
C ALA A 487 -14.34 34.30 3.30
N GLY A 488 -15.15 33.47 2.65
CA GLY A 488 -16.08 33.85 1.58
C GLY A 488 -15.50 33.85 0.16
N GLN A 489 -14.17 33.81 0.02
CA GLN A 489 -13.53 33.74 -1.30
C GLN A 489 -13.80 32.39 -1.98
N THR A 490 -13.80 32.38 -3.32
CA THR A 490 -13.96 31.16 -4.13
C THR A 490 -12.89 31.11 -5.21
N TRP A 491 -12.26 29.95 -5.38
CA TRP A 491 -11.16 29.73 -6.31
C TRP A 491 -11.46 28.56 -7.24
N ALA A 492 -11.17 28.73 -8.53
CA ALA A 492 -11.19 27.62 -9.48
C ALA A 492 -9.96 26.73 -9.28
N VAL A 493 -10.19 25.42 -9.29
CA VAL A 493 -9.18 24.39 -9.00
C VAL A 493 -8.98 23.52 -10.23
N SER A 494 -7.73 23.41 -10.69
CA SER A 494 -7.35 22.48 -11.76
C SER A 494 -7.17 21.05 -11.23
N LYS A 495 -6.63 20.90 -10.02
CA LYS A 495 -6.31 19.59 -9.43
C LYS A 495 -6.32 19.68 -7.91
N TYR A 496 -6.64 18.57 -7.25
CA TYR A 496 -6.57 18.48 -5.80
C TYR A 496 -6.06 17.11 -5.33
N GLY A 497 -5.69 17.06 -4.05
CA GLY A 497 -5.36 15.89 -3.27
C GLY A 497 -5.60 16.21 -1.79
N PHE A 498 -5.44 15.22 -0.93
CA PHE A 498 -5.63 15.36 0.51
C PHE A 498 -4.48 14.69 1.24
N ILE A 499 -3.87 15.38 2.20
CA ILE A 499 -2.75 14.89 2.99
C ILE A 499 -2.72 15.60 4.35
N ASP A 500 -2.55 14.86 5.44
CA ASP A 500 -2.36 15.39 6.79
C ASP A 500 -3.38 16.48 7.20
N GLY A 501 -4.67 16.26 6.92
CA GLY A 501 -5.74 17.23 7.22
C GLY A 501 -5.75 18.47 6.33
N HIS A 502 -4.96 18.48 5.26
CA HIS A 502 -4.85 19.59 4.32
C HIS A 502 -5.29 19.20 2.92
N LEU A 503 -6.04 20.09 2.28
CA LEU A 503 -6.35 20.00 0.87
C LEU A 503 -5.17 20.57 0.07
N LYS A 504 -4.48 19.69 -0.66
CA LYS A 504 -3.43 20.03 -1.62
C LYS A 504 -4.09 20.42 -2.92
N VAL A 505 -3.87 21.63 -3.44
CA VAL A 505 -4.56 22.14 -4.62
C VAL A 505 -3.61 22.75 -5.65
N ILE A 506 -4.02 22.67 -6.92
CA ILE A 506 -3.55 23.52 -8.01
C ILE A 506 -4.71 24.42 -8.38
N LEU A 507 -4.57 25.71 -8.15
CA LEU A 507 -5.52 26.76 -8.49
C LEU A 507 -5.28 27.24 -9.92
N ASP A 508 -6.34 27.71 -10.56
CA ASP A 508 -6.24 28.29 -11.91
C ASP A 508 -5.59 29.68 -11.88
N ALA A 509 -5.74 30.40 -10.77
CA ALA A 509 -5.12 31.70 -10.51
C ALA A 509 -4.14 31.63 -9.34
N ALA A 510 -3.01 32.32 -9.46
CA ALA A 510 -1.97 32.35 -8.44
C ALA A 510 -2.36 33.22 -7.24
N ILE A 511 -2.03 32.76 -6.03
CA ILE A 511 -2.11 33.56 -4.80
C ILE A 511 -0.68 33.92 -4.38
N SER A 512 -0.32 35.20 -4.50
CA SER A 512 1.01 35.69 -4.12
C SER A 512 1.22 35.59 -2.59
N PRO A 513 2.41 35.19 -2.09
CA PRO A 513 3.64 34.85 -2.82
C PRO A 513 3.75 33.35 -3.21
N ILE A 514 2.75 32.52 -2.90
CA ILE A 514 2.81 31.06 -3.01
C ILE A 514 2.72 30.57 -4.46
N GLY A 515 1.89 31.22 -5.28
CA GLY A 515 1.63 30.82 -6.66
C GLY A 515 0.33 30.02 -6.79
N THR A 516 0.25 29.14 -7.80
CA THR A 516 -0.95 28.33 -8.10
C THR A 516 -1.01 27.03 -7.32
N PHE A 517 0.09 26.56 -6.75
CA PHE A 517 0.14 25.27 -6.05
C PHE A 517 0.40 25.47 -4.56
N GLY A 518 -0.39 24.80 -3.72
CA GLY A 518 -0.22 24.87 -2.27
C GLY A 518 -1.26 24.06 -1.50
N TYR A 519 -1.36 24.36 -0.21
CA TYR A 519 -2.13 23.59 0.76
C TYR A 519 -3.05 24.50 1.58
N PHE A 520 -4.31 24.09 1.76
CA PHE A 520 -5.28 24.68 2.68
C PHE A 520 -5.58 23.72 3.82
N TYR A 521 -5.87 24.21 5.02
CA TYR A 521 -6.41 23.38 6.09
C TYR A 521 -7.86 23.00 5.73
N GLU A 522 -8.15 21.69 5.67
CA GLU A 522 -9.40 21.20 5.08
C GLU A 522 -10.67 21.68 5.80
N PRO A 523 -10.74 21.72 7.15
CA PRO A 523 -11.94 22.20 7.85
C PRO A 523 -12.33 23.65 7.53
N ASP A 524 -11.38 24.47 7.08
CA ASP A 524 -11.62 25.88 6.74
C ASP A 524 -12.10 26.07 5.30
N VAL A 525 -12.18 25.01 4.49
CA VAL A 525 -12.47 25.10 3.07
C VAL A 525 -13.49 24.05 2.62
N GLN A 526 -14.14 24.30 1.49
CA GLN A 526 -15.08 23.36 0.87
C GLN A 526 -14.73 23.19 -0.60
N LEU A 527 -14.37 21.98 -0.99
CA LEU A 527 -14.17 21.62 -2.38
C LEU A 527 -15.44 21.02 -2.98
N THR A 528 -15.88 21.55 -4.11
CA THR A 528 -17.00 21.00 -4.88
C THR A 528 -16.54 20.61 -6.29
N LYS A 529 -17.18 19.59 -6.86
CA LYS A 529 -17.13 19.30 -8.30
C LYS A 529 -18.54 19.49 -8.85
N GLY A 530 -18.79 20.61 -9.53
CA GLY A 530 -20.16 21.05 -9.82
C GLY A 530 -20.93 21.38 -8.53
N THR A 531 -22.11 20.78 -8.35
CA THR A 531 -22.91 20.93 -7.12
C THR A 531 -22.56 19.90 -6.05
N LYS A 532 -21.76 18.88 -6.37
CA LYS A 532 -21.40 17.81 -5.45
C LYS A 532 -20.28 18.28 -4.53
N ILE A 533 -20.52 18.22 -3.22
CA ILE A 533 -19.49 18.52 -2.22
C ILE A 533 -18.64 17.29 -1.99
N LEU A 534 -17.32 17.46 -2.05
CA LEU A 534 -16.34 16.43 -1.71
C LEU A 534 -16.05 16.49 -0.21
N ARG A 535 -15.86 15.32 0.43
CA ARG A 535 -15.64 15.15 1.86
C ARG A 535 -14.29 14.48 2.09
N PHE A 536 -13.58 14.84 3.16
CA PHE A 536 -12.28 14.24 3.44
C PHE A 536 -12.20 13.61 4.85
N ASP A 537 -13.18 13.93 5.71
CA ASP A 537 -13.45 13.23 6.96
C ASP A 537 -14.78 12.44 6.89
N LEU A 538 -14.83 11.29 7.59
CA LEU A 538 -16.04 10.49 7.76
C LEU A 538 -17.08 11.19 8.63
N ALA A 539 -16.64 12.06 9.55
CA ALA A 539 -17.53 12.89 10.37
C ALA A 539 -18.48 13.73 9.50
N ASP A 540 -17.96 14.29 8.40
CA ASP A 540 -18.69 15.19 7.49
C ASP A 540 -19.59 14.47 6.46
N VAL A 541 -19.55 13.13 6.45
CA VAL A 541 -20.44 12.33 5.61
C VAL A 541 -21.83 12.31 6.24
N PRO A 542 -22.88 12.78 5.53
CA PRO A 542 -24.23 12.81 6.09
C PRO A 542 -24.76 11.40 6.33
N ASN A 543 -25.55 11.24 7.40
CA ASN A 543 -26.34 10.03 7.59
C ASN A 543 -27.42 9.94 6.50
N THR A 544 -27.82 8.72 6.15
CA THR A 544 -28.80 8.50 5.07
C THR A 544 -29.88 7.53 5.49
N ASN A 545 -30.97 7.55 4.73
CA ASN A 545 -32.06 6.58 4.83
C ASN A 545 -31.77 5.28 4.06
N VAL A 546 -30.63 5.15 3.36
CA VAL A 546 -30.15 3.87 2.80
C VAL A 546 -29.26 3.14 3.81
N SER A 547 -28.90 1.88 3.53
CA SER A 547 -28.15 1.02 4.44
C SER A 547 -26.84 1.64 4.94
N ALA A 548 -26.02 2.23 4.07
CA ALA A 548 -24.77 2.90 4.45
C ALA A 548 -24.27 3.90 3.39
N GLN A 549 -23.27 4.71 3.77
CA GLN A 549 -22.49 5.58 2.88
C GLN A 549 -21.04 5.12 2.80
N LEU A 550 -20.49 5.14 1.60
CA LEU A 550 -19.07 4.93 1.34
C LEU A 550 -18.39 6.26 1.05
N LEU A 551 -17.29 6.54 1.74
CA LEU A 551 -16.38 7.67 1.52
C LEU A 551 -15.08 7.18 0.87
N VAL A 552 -14.63 7.87 -0.18
CA VAL A 552 -13.34 7.61 -0.83
C VAL A 552 -12.27 8.48 -0.19
N THR A 553 -11.32 7.87 0.52
CA THR A 553 -10.27 8.58 1.27
C THR A 553 -8.93 8.60 0.53
N GLN A 554 -8.76 7.76 -0.49
CA GLN A 554 -7.61 7.78 -1.40
C GLN A 554 -8.09 7.59 -2.84
N ILE A 555 -7.33 8.12 -3.81
CA ILE A 555 -7.63 7.89 -5.24
C ILE A 555 -7.67 6.38 -5.47
N THR A 556 -8.81 5.87 -5.90
CA THR A 556 -9.01 4.44 -6.04
C THR A 556 -10.04 4.10 -7.11
N GLN A 557 -10.21 2.80 -7.33
CA GLN A 557 -11.09 2.25 -8.33
C GLN A 557 -12.00 1.21 -7.68
N ILE A 558 -13.24 1.15 -8.15
CA ILE A 558 -14.11 -0.01 -7.93
C ILE A 558 -13.87 -1.02 -9.05
N LYS A 559 -13.74 -2.28 -8.68
CA LYS A 559 -13.32 -3.37 -9.58
C LYS A 559 -14.37 -4.46 -9.64
N GLY A 560 -14.54 -5.10 -10.79
CA GLY A 560 -15.47 -6.22 -10.94
C GLY A 560 -15.02 -7.47 -10.17
N LYS A 561 -13.71 -7.58 -9.89
CA LYS A 561 -13.09 -8.66 -9.12
C LYS A 561 -12.00 -8.09 -8.18
N PRO A 562 -11.69 -8.76 -7.05
CA PRO A 562 -10.65 -8.34 -6.11
C PRO A 562 -9.24 -8.71 -6.61
N GLN A 563 -8.89 -8.31 -7.84
CA GLN A 563 -7.57 -8.50 -8.47
C GLN A 563 -6.96 -7.16 -8.87
N ASP A 564 -5.74 -7.16 -9.39
CA ASP A 564 -5.08 -5.94 -9.88
C ASP A 564 -5.88 -5.33 -11.05
N SER A 565 -6.08 -4.00 -11.06
CA SER A 565 -6.89 -3.36 -12.10
C SER A 565 -6.24 -3.42 -13.49
N SER A 566 -4.90 -3.56 -13.58
CA SER A 566 -4.19 -3.79 -14.85
C SER A 566 -4.56 -5.12 -15.52
N GLN A 567 -5.13 -6.07 -14.77
CA GLN A 567 -5.56 -7.38 -15.26
C GLN A 567 -7.06 -7.43 -15.58
N LEU A 568 -7.78 -6.33 -15.39
CA LEU A 568 -9.22 -6.27 -15.60
C LEU A 568 -9.56 -5.56 -16.91
N PRO A 569 -10.56 -6.06 -17.66
CA PRO A 569 -11.14 -5.31 -18.77
C PRO A 569 -11.68 -3.96 -18.29
N ALA A 570 -11.69 -2.96 -19.17
CA ALA A 570 -12.05 -1.59 -18.80
C ALA A 570 -13.52 -1.44 -18.34
N ASN A 571 -14.44 -2.35 -18.73
CA ASN A 571 -15.80 -2.39 -18.21
C ASN A 571 -15.92 -3.04 -16.81
N GLN A 572 -14.81 -3.57 -16.27
CA GLN A 572 -14.73 -4.10 -14.91
C GLN A 572 -13.92 -3.18 -13.98
N VAL A 573 -13.68 -1.94 -14.39
CA VAL A 573 -12.98 -0.95 -13.56
C VAL A 573 -13.69 0.39 -13.73
N ALA A 574 -13.95 1.08 -12.62
CA ALA A 574 -14.39 2.48 -12.65
C ALA A 574 -13.66 3.29 -11.58
N ASP A 575 -13.28 4.52 -11.94
CA ASP A 575 -12.61 5.43 -11.01
C ASP A 575 -13.60 5.95 -9.97
N LEU A 576 -13.15 6.00 -8.73
CA LEU A 576 -13.85 6.67 -7.64
C LEU A 576 -13.11 7.97 -7.31
N ILE A 577 -13.86 9.07 -7.30
CA ILE A 577 -13.31 10.40 -7.07
C ILE A 577 -12.87 10.51 -5.62
N LEU A 578 -11.65 10.99 -5.36
CA LEU A 578 -11.16 11.27 -4.01
C LEU A 578 -12.10 12.25 -3.28
N GLY A 579 -12.54 11.87 -2.09
CA GLY A 579 -13.54 12.59 -1.32
C GLY A 579 -14.97 12.46 -1.84
N GLY A 580 -15.21 11.62 -2.84
CA GLY A 580 -16.53 11.25 -3.29
C GLY A 580 -17.27 10.41 -2.23
N THR A 581 -18.57 10.67 -2.08
CA THR A 581 -19.49 9.86 -1.29
C THR A 581 -20.45 9.08 -2.20
N TYR A 582 -20.72 7.83 -1.83
CA TYR A 582 -21.57 6.90 -2.57
C TYR A 582 -22.51 6.17 -1.61
N ALA A 583 -23.81 6.29 -1.86
CA ALA A 583 -24.83 5.49 -1.17
C ALA A 583 -24.64 4.00 -1.53
N ILE A 584 -24.62 3.13 -0.52
CA ILE A 584 -24.51 1.68 -0.69
C ILE A 584 -25.67 0.97 0.02
N THR A 585 -26.18 -0.09 -0.60
CA THR A 585 -27.23 -0.95 -0.02
C THR A 585 -26.66 -2.17 0.68
N GLY A 586 -25.40 -2.54 0.39
CA GLY A 586 -24.73 -3.65 1.06
C GLY A 586 -23.22 -3.64 0.92
N TYR A 587 -22.54 -4.39 1.80
CA TYR A 587 -21.09 -4.56 1.79
C TYR A 587 -20.67 -5.95 2.31
N ALA A 588 -19.48 -6.43 1.97
CA ALA A 588 -18.86 -7.62 2.56
C ALA A 588 -17.35 -7.43 2.65
N CYS A 589 -16.71 -7.89 3.73
CA CYS A 589 -15.25 -7.88 3.87
C CYS A 589 -14.69 -9.17 3.26
N VAL A 590 -13.89 -9.04 2.20
CA VAL A 590 -13.40 -10.21 1.46
C VAL A 590 -12.06 -9.91 0.79
N LEU A 591 -11.05 -10.76 1.00
CA LEU A 591 -9.75 -10.69 0.32
C LEU A 591 -9.10 -9.28 0.34
N GLY A 592 -9.14 -8.60 1.49
CA GLY A 592 -8.61 -7.24 1.61
C GLY A 592 -9.40 -6.19 0.80
N HIS A 593 -10.66 -6.43 0.49
CA HIS A 593 -11.54 -5.49 -0.19
C HIS A 593 -12.90 -5.45 0.48
N PHE A 594 -13.52 -4.27 0.49
CA PHE A 594 -14.98 -4.22 0.61
C PHE A 594 -15.58 -4.59 -0.74
N ARG A 595 -16.33 -5.67 -0.82
CA ARG A 595 -17.30 -5.87 -1.90
C ARG A 595 -18.52 -5.04 -1.55
N VAL A 596 -18.93 -4.12 -2.41
CA VAL A 596 -20.06 -3.21 -2.16
C VAL A 596 -21.14 -3.37 -3.23
N THR A 597 -22.39 -3.10 -2.84
CA THR A 597 -23.51 -2.82 -3.76
C THR A 597 -23.86 -1.35 -3.64
N LEU A 598 -23.62 -0.59 -4.69
CA LEU A 598 -23.97 0.81 -4.80
C LEU A 598 -25.49 0.94 -5.00
N ALA A 599 -26.09 1.95 -4.37
CA ALA A 599 -27.51 2.25 -4.56
C ALA A 599 -27.81 2.74 -5.99
N ALA A 600 -26.84 3.41 -6.62
CA ALA A 600 -26.88 3.83 -8.02
C ALA A 600 -25.78 3.14 -8.82
N SER A 601 -26.12 2.63 -10.01
CA SER A 601 -25.15 2.04 -10.93
C SER A 601 -24.19 3.10 -11.46
N ILE A 602 -22.91 2.73 -11.57
CA ILE A 602 -21.92 3.49 -12.33
C ILE A 602 -22.07 3.09 -13.81
N PRO A 603 -22.35 4.04 -14.72
CA PRO A 603 -22.45 3.75 -16.14
C PRO A 603 -21.24 3.00 -16.70
N GLY A 604 -21.49 1.92 -17.46
CA GLY A 604 -20.46 1.06 -18.07
C GLY A 604 -19.80 0.05 -17.13
N PHE A 605 -20.02 0.14 -15.81
CA PHE A 605 -19.50 -0.79 -14.80
C PHE A 605 -20.60 -1.61 -14.12
N GLY A 606 -21.70 -0.95 -13.74
CA GLY A 606 -22.77 -1.53 -12.92
C GLY A 606 -22.73 -1.02 -11.48
N ASN A 607 -23.37 -1.73 -10.56
CA ASN A 607 -23.51 -1.31 -9.16
C ASN A 607 -22.82 -2.22 -8.15
N VAL A 608 -22.16 -3.30 -8.56
CA VAL A 608 -21.50 -4.23 -7.65
C VAL A 608 -20.03 -4.35 -7.98
N GLY A 609 -19.17 -4.18 -6.97
CA GLY A 609 -17.74 -4.26 -7.16
C GLY A 609 -16.93 -4.33 -5.86
N PHE A 610 -15.62 -4.36 -6.01
CA PHE A 610 -14.63 -4.53 -4.94
C PHE A 610 -13.74 -3.30 -4.87
N ILE A 611 -13.59 -2.75 -3.67
CA ILE A 611 -12.75 -1.58 -3.41
C ILE A 611 -11.75 -1.94 -2.30
N TYR A 612 -10.48 -1.57 -2.49
CA TYR A 612 -9.46 -1.86 -1.50
C TYR A 612 -9.77 -1.13 -0.19
N TRP A 613 -9.81 -1.87 0.92
CA TRP A 613 -10.42 -1.37 2.15
C TRP A 613 -9.71 -0.15 2.74
N ARG A 614 -8.41 0.01 2.53
CA ARG A 614 -7.65 1.17 3.06
C ARG A 614 -7.91 2.47 2.31
N HIS A 615 -8.54 2.41 1.14
CA HIS A 615 -8.81 3.58 0.31
C HIS A 615 -10.21 4.16 0.54
N VAL A 616 -11.02 3.51 1.37
CA VAL A 616 -12.40 3.90 1.64
C VAL A 616 -12.74 3.77 3.12
N LYS A 617 -13.77 4.48 3.54
CA LYS A 617 -14.44 4.28 4.82
C LYS A 617 -15.94 4.10 4.59
N ILE A 618 -16.61 3.31 5.44
CA ILE A 618 -18.05 3.10 5.35
C ILE A 618 -18.72 3.61 6.63
N LYS A 619 -19.78 4.40 6.50
CA LYS A 619 -20.60 4.91 7.61
C LYS A 619 -21.98 4.26 7.56
N LYS A 620 -22.35 3.51 8.60
CA LYS A 620 -23.67 2.90 8.80
C LYS A 620 -24.24 3.37 10.14
N GLN A 621 -25.44 3.94 10.13
CA GLN A 621 -26.13 4.45 11.33
C GLN A 621 -25.24 5.38 12.20
N GLY A 622 -24.51 6.29 11.56
CA GLY A 622 -23.61 7.23 12.24
C GLY A 622 -22.26 6.67 12.70
N LYS A 623 -22.03 5.35 12.60
CA LYS A 623 -20.80 4.69 13.02
C LYS A 623 -19.98 4.19 11.84
N GLU A 624 -18.66 4.15 12.00
CA GLU A 624 -17.77 3.52 11.02
C GLU A 624 -17.94 2.00 11.02
N VAL A 625 -18.05 1.41 9.84
CA VAL A 625 -17.93 -0.03 9.64
C VAL A 625 -16.45 -0.34 9.42
N VAL A 626 -15.82 -0.93 10.43
CA VAL A 626 -14.41 -1.34 10.36
C VAL A 626 -14.28 -2.58 9.46
N PHE A 627 -13.23 -2.61 8.65
CA PHE A 627 -12.91 -3.79 7.86
C PHE A 627 -12.49 -4.94 8.78
N ASP A 628 -13.28 -6.00 8.79
CA ASP A 628 -13.00 -7.22 9.54
C ASP A 628 -12.53 -8.34 8.58
N PRO A 629 -11.25 -8.75 8.63
CA PRO A 629 -10.73 -9.82 7.78
C PRO A 629 -11.34 -11.20 8.10
N ASP A 630 -11.94 -11.38 9.27
CA ASP A 630 -12.60 -12.61 9.72
C ASP A 630 -14.12 -12.52 9.63
N ALA A 631 -14.65 -11.49 8.94
CA ALA A 631 -16.09 -11.34 8.74
C ALA A 631 -16.70 -12.58 8.10
N LEU A 632 -17.94 -12.87 8.49
CA LEU A 632 -18.70 -13.96 7.94
C LEU A 632 -19.19 -13.60 6.53
N THR A 633 -18.94 -14.48 5.57
CA THR A 633 -19.39 -14.30 4.19
C THR A 633 -20.03 -15.58 3.65
N MET A 634 -20.94 -15.41 2.71
CA MET A 634 -21.60 -16.48 1.99
C MET A 634 -21.46 -16.26 0.48
N MET A 635 -21.03 -17.30 -0.24
CA MET A 635 -21.01 -17.32 -1.70
C MET A 635 -22.11 -18.24 -2.24
N ILE A 636 -22.82 -17.80 -3.28
CA ILE A 636 -23.83 -18.63 -3.95
C ILE A 636 -23.14 -19.61 -4.91
N LEU A 637 -23.29 -20.92 -4.67
CA LEU A 637 -22.69 -21.99 -5.47
C LEU A 637 -23.66 -22.60 -6.48
N GLN A 638 -24.96 -22.54 -6.20
CA GLN A 638 -26.01 -23.04 -7.08
C GLN A 638 -27.13 -22.00 -7.21
N PRO A 639 -27.81 -21.90 -8.36
CA PRO A 639 -29.00 -21.07 -8.48
C PRO A 639 -30.02 -21.45 -7.40
N THR A 640 -30.29 -20.52 -6.49
CA THR A 640 -31.16 -20.73 -5.34
C THR A 640 -31.98 -19.49 -5.09
N VAL A 641 -33.13 -19.70 -4.47
CA VAL A 641 -34.07 -18.63 -4.12
C VAL A 641 -33.85 -18.30 -2.65
N PHE A 642 -33.73 -17.02 -2.33
CA PHE A 642 -33.77 -16.52 -0.97
C PHE A 642 -35.22 -16.28 -0.59
N LYS A 643 -35.68 -16.94 0.48
CA LYS A 643 -37.10 -17.12 0.80
C LYS A 643 -37.46 -16.41 2.09
N LYS A 644 -38.69 -15.93 2.25
CA LYS A 644 -39.16 -15.41 3.55
C LYS A 644 -39.57 -16.50 4.55
N ARG A 645 -39.81 -17.72 4.07
CA ARG A 645 -40.21 -18.89 4.88
C ARG A 645 -39.46 -20.15 4.43
N PRO A 646 -39.23 -21.13 5.30
CA PRO A 646 -38.50 -22.38 5.01
C PRO A 646 -39.36 -23.42 4.27
N VAL A 647 -40.06 -23.01 3.21
CA VAL A 647 -40.90 -23.90 2.38
C VAL A 647 -40.36 -23.99 0.96
N ASP A 648 -40.90 -24.91 0.15
CA ASP A 648 -40.53 -25.00 -1.26
C ASP A 648 -40.91 -23.74 -2.05
N ALA A 649 -40.11 -23.45 -3.07
CA ALA A 649 -40.18 -22.15 -3.76
C ALA A 649 -41.47 -21.94 -4.56
N ASP A 650 -42.17 -23.02 -4.90
CA ASP A 650 -43.49 -23.04 -5.55
C ASP A 650 -44.64 -22.62 -4.62
N GLN A 651 -44.44 -22.72 -3.30
CA GLN A 651 -45.41 -22.29 -2.28
C GLN A 651 -45.26 -20.81 -1.87
N LEU A 652 -44.33 -20.08 -2.49
CA LEU A 652 -44.01 -18.69 -2.16
C LEU A 652 -44.53 -17.73 -3.23
N SER A 653 -45.17 -16.64 -2.80
CA SER A 653 -45.49 -15.52 -3.68
C SER A 653 -44.23 -14.81 -4.18
N ALA A 654 -44.37 -14.01 -5.24
CA ALA A 654 -43.25 -13.25 -5.81
C ALA A 654 -42.60 -12.27 -4.81
N THR A 655 -43.34 -11.76 -3.81
CA THR A 655 -42.83 -10.87 -2.76
C THR A 655 -42.17 -11.59 -1.58
N GLU A 656 -42.33 -12.90 -1.50
CA GLU A 656 -41.72 -13.75 -0.48
C GLU A 656 -40.43 -14.40 -0.96
N ARG A 657 -39.97 -14.08 -2.17
CA ARG A 657 -38.81 -14.71 -2.78
C ARG A 657 -37.98 -13.73 -3.61
N THR A 658 -36.67 -13.89 -3.57
CA THR A 658 -35.75 -13.17 -4.46
C THR A 658 -34.60 -14.08 -4.89
N THR A 659 -34.02 -13.84 -6.06
CA THR A 659 -32.93 -14.66 -6.58
C THR A 659 -31.59 -14.03 -6.25
N LEU A 660 -30.66 -14.81 -5.70
CA LEU A 660 -29.29 -14.36 -5.47
C LEU A 660 -28.40 -14.80 -6.66
N PRO A 661 -27.67 -13.89 -7.31
CA PRO A 661 -26.82 -14.25 -8.44
C PRO A 661 -25.74 -15.28 -8.10
N LEU A 662 -25.55 -16.25 -9.00
CA LEU A 662 -24.51 -17.28 -8.88
C LEU A 662 -23.11 -16.64 -8.74
N GLY A 663 -22.28 -17.19 -7.85
CA GLY A 663 -20.93 -16.72 -7.56
C GLY A 663 -20.86 -15.41 -6.78
N ARG A 664 -21.99 -14.77 -6.46
CA ARG A 664 -22.01 -13.53 -5.67
C ARG A 664 -21.68 -13.83 -4.21
N ILE A 665 -20.91 -12.93 -3.62
CA ILE A 665 -20.51 -12.95 -2.21
C ILE A 665 -21.34 -11.94 -1.45
N TYR A 666 -21.97 -12.37 -0.37
CA TYR A 666 -22.70 -11.55 0.58
C TYR A 666 -21.99 -11.55 1.94
N GLY A 667 -22.00 -10.42 2.62
CA GLY A 667 -21.65 -10.38 4.04
C GLY A 667 -22.83 -10.93 4.84
N VAL A 668 -22.54 -11.70 5.88
CA VAL A 668 -23.55 -12.32 6.74
C VAL A 668 -23.43 -11.73 8.14
N GLU A 669 -24.51 -11.15 8.65
CA GLU A 669 -24.61 -10.66 10.02
C GLU A 669 -24.90 -11.82 10.98
N SER A 670 -25.79 -12.73 10.61
CA SER A 670 -26.14 -13.92 11.40
C SER A 670 -26.68 -15.05 10.53
N TYR A 671 -26.54 -16.30 10.99
CA TYR A 671 -27.19 -17.47 10.37
C TYR A 671 -27.61 -18.51 11.43
N GLY A 672 -28.54 -19.38 11.08
CA GLY A 672 -28.95 -20.54 11.87
C GLY A 672 -29.71 -21.58 11.04
N LEU A 673 -29.72 -22.83 11.48
CA LEU A 673 -30.51 -23.89 10.84
C LEU A 673 -31.94 -23.87 11.39
N GLU A 674 -32.93 -23.81 10.50
CA GLU A 674 -34.35 -23.93 10.81
C GLU A 674 -34.96 -24.89 9.80
N GLN A 675 -35.48 -26.03 10.29
CA GLN A 675 -35.87 -27.17 9.45
C GLN A 675 -34.71 -27.59 8.53
N ASN A 676 -34.94 -27.67 7.22
CA ASN A 676 -33.93 -28.03 6.23
C ASN A 676 -33.31 -26.80 5.53
N HIS A 677 -33.47 -25.60 6.09
CA HIS A 677 -32.97 -24.35 5.52
C HIS A 677 -32.05 -23.59 6.48
N LEU A 678 -31.09 -22.86 5.91
CA LEU A 678 -30.34 -21.84 6.64
C LEU A 678 -31.14 -20.54 6.62
N LYS A 679 -31.54 -20.06 7.79
CA LYS A 679 -31.99 -18.68 8.00
C LYS A 679 -30.78 -17.78 8.08
N ILE A 680 -30.71 -16.74 7.26
CA ILE A 680 -29.55 -15.87 7.10
C ILE A 680 -30.01 -14.41 7.11
N SER A 681 -29.30 -13.57 7.87
CA SER A 681 -29.37 -12.11 7.76
C SER A 681 -28.10 -11.62 7.07
N VAL A 682 -28.25 -10.95 5.93
CA VAL A 682 -27.12 -10.39 5.18
C VAL A 682 -26.90 -8.91 5.53
N THR A 683 -25.71 -8.41 5.27
CA THR A 683 -25.34 -6.98 5.40
C THR A 683 -25.87 -6.11 4.25
N GLU A 684 -26.68 -6.69 3.35
CA GLU A 684 -27.21 -6.06 2.14
C GLU A 684 -28.73 -6.00 2.19
N GLU A 685 -29.29 -4.80 1.98
CA GLU A 685 -30.74 -4.64 1.82
C GLU A 685 -31.14 -5.03 0.40
N LEU A 686 -31.90 -6.12 0.28
CA LEU A 686 -32.36 -6.63 -1.01
C LEU A 686 -33.66 -5.92 -1.40
N PRO A 687 -33.75 -5.36 -2.64
CA PRO A 687 -34.92 -4.61 -3.09
C PRO A 687 -36.23 -5.40 -2.91
N ASN A 688 -37.22 -4.77 -2.27
CA ASN A 688 -38.56 -5.32 -2.01
C ASN A 688 -38.60 -6.62 -1.19
N PHE A 689 -37.48 -7.03 -0.59
CA PHE A 689 -37.38 -8.28 0.17
C PHE A 689 -36.96 -8.04 1.63
N GLY A 690 -35.98 -7.15 1.84
CA GLY A 690 -35.28 -6.95 3.12
C GLY A 690 -33.94 -7.68 3.16
N ASN A 691 -33.36 -7.86 4.35
CA ASN A 691 -32.03 -8.45 4.51
C ASN A 691 -32.02 -9.85 5.15
N THR A 692 -33.17 -10.39 5.58
CA THR A 692 -33.26 -11.70 6.24
C THR A 692 -34.13 -12.67 5.44
N GLY A 693 -33.68 -13.92 5.30
CA GLY A 693 -34.39 -14.96 4.56
C GLY A 693 -33.77 -16.35 4.71
N TYR A 694 -34.24 -17.31 3.93
CA TYR A 694 -33.88 -18.72 4.00
C TYR A 694 -33.25 -19.21 2.68
N VAL A 695 -32.20 -20.02 2.77
CA VAL A 695 -31.56 -20.74 1.63
C VAL A 695 -31.33 -22.21 1.97
N PHE A 696 -31.14 -23.05 0.95
CA PHE A 696 -30.70 -24.43 1.19
C PHE A 696 -29.19 -24.49 1.52
N PRO A 697 -28.75 -25.25 2.53
CA PRO A 697 -27.34 -25.34 2.92
C PRO A 697 -26.40 -25.70 1.76
N ASN A 698 -26.79 -26.66 0.91
CA ASN A 698 -26.00 -27.13 -0.23
C ASN A 698 -25.87 -26.12 -1.39
N SER A 699 -26.66 -25.05 -1.38
CA SER A 699 -26.65 -24.03 -2.44
C SER A 699 -25.61 -22.92 -2.20
N VAL A 700 -24.95 -22.93 -1.04
CA VAL A 700 -24.10 -21.83 -0.58
C VAL A 700 -22.81 -22.34 0.07
N GLN A 701 -21.75 -21.54 0.02
CA GLN A 701 -20.50 -21.76 0.73
C GLN A 701 -20.28 -20.66 1.75
N PHE A 702 -20.08 -21.04 3.01
CA PHE A 702 -19.72 -20.11 4.07
C PHE A 702 -18.21 -20.01 4.24
N LYS A 703 -17.75 -18.80 4.53
CA LYS A 703 -16.38 -18.53 4.95
C LYS A 703 -16.35 -17.61 6.16
N ARG A 704 -15.41 -17.88 7.05
CA ARG A 704 -14.96 -16.93 8.08
C ARG A 704 -13.53 -16.52 7.72
N GLY A 705 -13.38 -15.29 7.25
CA GLY A 705 -12.17 -14.85 6.56
C GLY A 705 -11.82 -15.77 5.38
N TYR A 706 -10.67 -16.44 5.44
CA TYR A 706 -10.22 -17.36 4.39
C TYR A 706 -10.69 -18.81 4.57
N LYS A 707 -11.22 -19.17 5.75
CA LYS A 707 -11.57 -20.55 6.09
C LYS A 707 -12.98 -20.88 5.60
N ILE A 708 -13.07 -21.80 4.65
CA ILE A 708 -14.33 -22.45 4.29
C ILE A 708 -14.75 -23.34 5.46
N PHE A 709 -16.02 -23.28 5.81
CA PHE A 709 -16.60 -24.21 6.78
C PHE A 709 -18.02 -24.56 6.36
N ASP A 710 -18.47 -25.72 6.81
CA ASP A 710 -19.85 -26.15 6.62
C ASP A 710 -20.73 -25.46 7.67
N PRO A 711 -21.72 -24.64 7.27
CA PRO A 711 -22.65 -24.04 8.23
C PRO A 711 -23.53 -25.09 8.93
N VAL A 712 -23.56 -26.33 8.40
CA VAL A 712 -24.32 -27.47 8.92
C VAL A 712 -23.43 -28.73 8.91
N PRO A 713 -22.41 -28.84 9.80
CA PRO A 713 -21.46 -29.95 9.77
C PRO A 713 -22.14 -31.33 9.80
N ASN A 714 -21.64 -32.26 8.97
CA ASN A 714 -22.10 -33.65 8.91
C ASN A 714 -21.71 -34.50 10.13
N ASN A 715 -20.86 -33.97 11.02
CA ASN A 715 -20.49 -34.60 12.27
C ASN A 715 -20.45 -33.56 13.40
N VAL A 716 -21.16 -33.85 14.49
CA VAL A 716 -21.14 -33.08 15.73
C VAL A 716 -20.92 -34.07 16.86
N GLU A 717 -19.98 -33.79 17.76
CA GLU A 717 -19.83 -34.52 19.02
C GLU A 717 -19.59 -33.48 20.13
N LEU A 718 -20.50 -33.45 21.09
CA LEU A 718 -20.46 -32.57 22.26
C LEU A 718 -19.71 -33.29 23.38
N ASN A 719 -18.90 -32.55 24.13
CA ASN A 719 -18.16 -33.11 25.28
C ASN A 719 -19.05 -33.22 26.52
N VAL A 720 -20.16 -33.94 26.41
CA VAL A 720 -21.09 -34.22 27.49
C VAL A 720 -20.55 -35.38 28.32
N PRO A 721 -20.45 -35.25 29.66
CA PRO A 721 -19.98 -36.33 30.51
C PRO A 721 -20.93 -37.54 30.44
N TYR A 722 -20.39 -38.72 30.70
CA TYR A 722 -21.18 -39.95 30.79
C TYR A 722 -21.47 -40.25 32.25
N PHE A 723 -22.73 -40.49 32.60
CA PHE A 723 -23.17 -41.02 33.89
C PHE A 723 -23.91 -42.35 33.65
N SER A 724 -23.60 -43.36 34.46
CA SER A 724 -24.28 -44.65 34.43
C SER A 724 -25.37 -44.64 35.49
N GLN A 725 -26.62 -44.93 35.12
CA GLN A 725 -27.70 -45.02 36.12
C GLN A 725 -27.52 -46.23 37.04
N ARG A 726 -26.68 -47.21 36.65
CA ARG A 726 -26.35 -48.39 37.46
C ARG A 726 -25.44 -48.03 38.64
N ASP A 727 -24.83 -46.85 38.60
CA ASP A 727 -24.05 -46.31 39.72
C ASP A 727 -24.96 -45.66 40.77
N ASN A 728 -26.26 -45.47 40.46
CA ASN A 728 -27.21 -44.87 41.39
C ASN A 728 -27.53 -45.86 42.52
N PRO A 729 -27.30 -45.50 43.79
CA PRO A 729 -27.55 -46.39 44.93
C PRO A 729 -29.03 -46.65 45.20
N ARG A 730 -29.95 -45.91 44.55
CA ARG A 730 -31.40 -46.01 44.71
C ARG A 730 -32.07 -46.01 43.35
N PHE A 731 -33.00 -46.94 43.14
CA PHE A 731 -33.85 -47.00 41.94
C PHE A 731 -33.06 -47.03 40.63
N ASP A 732 -31.89 -47.68 40.60
CA ASP A 732 -31.07 -47.84 39.39
C ASP A 732 -31.87 -48.37 38.18
N TRP A 733 -32.90 -49.21 38.42
CA TRP A 733 -33.84 -49.71 37.42
C TRP A 733 -34.83 -48.67 36.86
N SER A 734 -34.86 -47.43 37.36
CA SER A 734 -35.88 -46.41 37.03
C SER A 734 -35.36 -44.95 37.02
N THR A 735 -34.04 -44.75 36.93
CA THR A 735 -33.41 -43.42 37.00
C THR A 735 -32.86 -42.89 35.67
N CYS A 736 -33.10 -43.58 34.55
CA CYS A 736 -32.64 -43.16 33.21
C CYS A 736 -32.93 -41.68 32.89
N ASN A 737 -34.12 -41.20 33.26
CA ASN A 737 -34.58 -39.81 33.08
C ASN A 737 -33.66 -38.79 33.76
N VAL A 738 -33.49 -38.93 35.09
CA VAL A 738 -32.71 -37.98 35.90
C VAL A 738 -31.22 -38.09 35.62
N THR A 739 -30.71 -39.29 35.28
CA THR A 739 -29.33 -39.49 34.87
C THR A 739 -29.04 -38.84 33.52
N ALA A 740 -29.94 -38.95 32.53
CA ALA A 740 -29.82 -38.25 31.25
C ALA A 740 -29.86 -36.72 31.41
N ILE A 741 -30.78 -36.19 32.22
CA ILE A 741 -30.85 -34.76 32.51
C ILE A 741 -29.59 -34.28 33.26
N ALA A 742 -29.09 -35.06 34.23
CA ALA A 742 -27.87 -34.75 34.95
C ALA A 742 -26.67 -34.59 34.01
N MET A 743 -26.50 -35.46 33.02
CA MET A 743 -25.44 -35.33 32.01
C MET A 743 -25.54 -33.98 31.25
N VAL A 744 -26.74 -33.54 30.88
CA VAL A 744 -26.96 -32.26 30.18
C VAL A 744 -26.71 -31.06 31.10
N LEU A 745 -27.21 -31.09 32.35
CA LEU A 745 -26.99 -30.01 33.32
C LEU A 745 -25.50 -29.89 33.68
N TYR A 746 -24.82 -31.02 33.84
CA TYR A 746 -23.38 -31.03 34.09
C TYR A 746 -22.59 -30.48 32.91
N TYR A 747 -22.98 -30.81 31.67
CA TYR A 747 -22.42 -30.18 30.47
C TYR A 747 -22.57 -28.65 30.50
N TYR A 748 -23.66 -28.13 31.05
CA TYR A 748 -23.85 -26.70 31.26
C TYR A 748 -23.15 -26.13 32.51
N GLY A 749 -22.39 -26.94 33.25
CA GLY A 749 -21.57 -26.52 34.39
C GLY A 749 -22.25 -26.67 35.75
N VAL A 750 -23.36 -27.39 35.84
CA VAL A 750 -24.02 -27.70 37.12
C VAL A 750 -23.28 -28.85 37.82
N SER A 751 -23.04 -28.71 39.11
CA SER A 751 -22.53 -29.78 39.99
C SER A 751 -23.50 -29.99 41.15
N SER A 752 -23.41 -31.15 41.81
CA SER A 752 -24.22 -31.40 43.00
C SER A 752 -23.90 -30.39 44.10
N LYS A 753 -24.95 -29.84 44.71
CA LYS A 753 -24.87 -28.92 45.86
C LYS A 753 -24.45 -29.64 47.15
N TRP A 754 -24.58 -30.96 47.21
CA TRP A 754 -24.32 -31.77 48.42
C TRP A 754 -23.05 -32.62 48.33
N GLY A 755 -22.25 -32.46 47.25
CA GLY A 755 -20.96 -33.14 47.09
C GLY A 755 -21.05 -34.62 46.69
N GLY A 756 -22.20 -35.06 46.16
CA GLY A 756 -22.44 -36.43 45.65
C GLY A 756 -22.75 -36.46 44.14
N GLN A 757 -23.37 -37.54 43.66
CA GLN A 757 -23.82 -37.63 42.26
C GLN A 757 -24.96 -36.65 41.99
N LEU A 758 -24.94 -36.01 40.82
CA LEU A 758 -25.93 -34.97 40.49
C LEU A 758 -27.32 -35.60 40.30
N GLU A 759 -27.38 -36.74 39.62
CA GLU A 759 -28.58 -37.51 39.35
C GLU A 759 -29.31 -37.98 40.61
N ASP A 760 -28.59 -38.25 41.71
CA ASP A 760 -29.20 -38.58 43.00
C ASP A 760 -29.87 -37.37 43.66
N GLU A 761 -29.26 -36.19 43.53
CA GLU A 761 -29.84 -34.92 43.98
C GLU A 761 -31.09 -34.57 43.14
N LEU A 762 -31.02 -34.76 41.82
CA LEU A 762 -32.16 -34.55 40.93
C LEU A 762 -33.30 -35.55 41.23
N LEU A 763 -32.97 -36.81 41.52
CA LEU A 763 -33.96 -37.81 41.94
C LEU A 763 -34.65 -37.39 43.23
N GLN A 764 -33.87 -36.97 44.23
CA GLN A 764 -34.41 -36.51 45.50
C GLN A 764 -35.31 -35.28 45.30
N TRP A 765 -34.92 -34.35 44.44
CA TRP A 765 -35.74 -33.20 44.09
C TRP A 765 -37.10 -33.61 43.53
N CYS A 766 -37.15 -34.59 42.62
CA CYS A 766 -38.43 -35.10 42.09
C CYS A 766 -39.31 -35.65 43.21
N PHE A 767 -38.74 -36.44 44.12
CA PHE A 767 -39.48 -37.02 45.25
C PHE A 767 -40.02 -35.96 46.21
N ASP A 768 -39.22 -34.95 46.50
CA ASP A 768 -39.63 -33.86 47.37
C ASP A 768 -40.72 -32.99 46.71
N PHE A 769 -40.69 -32.86 45.39
CA PHE A 769 -41.64 -32.07 44.62
C PHE A 769 -42.99 -32.77 44.41
N ALA A 770 -43.00 -34.07 44.07
CA ALA A 770 -44.20 -34.77 43.62
C ALA A 770 -44.32 -36.24 44.11
N GLY A 771 -43.48 -36.66 45.07
CA GLY A 771 -43.50 -37.99 45.66
C GLY A 771 -42.68 -39.03 44.88
N GLN A 772 -42.48 -40.20 45.49
CA GLN A 772 -41.73 -41.30 44.90
C GLN A 772 -42.44 -41.85 43.64
N GLY A 773 -41.68 -42.02 42.55
CA GLY A 773 -42.22 -42.45 41.25
C GLY A 773 -42.43 -41.28 40.26
N SER A 774 -42.33 -40.03 40.72
CA SER A 774 -42.51 -38.84 39.88
C SER A 774 -41.37 -38.58 38.88
N GLN A 775 -40.22 -39.24 39.02
CA GLN A 775 -39.05 -39.08 38.14
C GLN A 775 -39.27 -39.60 36.71
N THR A 776 -40.42 -40.22 36.42
CA THR A 776 -40.83 -40.65 35.09
C THR A 776 -41.87 -39.72 34.45
N ASP A 777 -42.38 -38.72 35.19
CA ASP A 777 -43.34 -37.74 34.67
C ASP A 777 -42.61 -36.57 33.99
N HIS A 778 -42.81 -36.40 32.69
CA HIS A 778 -42.17 -35.34 31.92
C HIS A 778 -42.52 -33.91 32.37
N ASN A 779 -43.67 -33.69 33.01
CA ASN A 779 -44.01 -32.39 33.60
C ASN A 779 -43.16 -32.12 34.85
N VAL A 780 -42.96 -33.14 35.70
CA VAL A 780 -42.09 -33.03 36.88
C VAL A 780 -40.65 -32.81 36.46
N LEU A 781 -40.17 -33.54 35.44
CA LEU A 781 -38.83 -33.35 34.89
C LEU A 781 -38.65 -31.95 34.27
N SER A 782 -39.69 -31.40 33.63
CA SER A 782 -39.64 -30.03 33.12
C SER A 782 -39.55 -29.01 34.26
N ALA A 783 -40.32 -29.21 35.35
CA ALA A 783 -40.24 -28.37 36.54
C ALA A 783 -38.86 -28.46 37.21
N LEU A 784 -38.27 -29.66 37.28
CA LEU A 784 -36.90 -29.88 37.78
C LEU A 784 -35.89 -29.05 36.99
N ILE A 785 -35.91 -29.13 35.66
CA ILE A 785 -34.96 -28.40 34.80
C ILE A 785 -35.09 -26.88 35.01
N GLN A 786 -36.33 -26.37 35.13
CA GLN A 786 -36.59 -24.96 35.43
C GLN A 786 -36.10 -24.55 36.82
N ALA A 787 -36.27 -25.41 37.84
CA ALA A 787 -35.79 -25.15 39.19
C ALA A 787 -34.26 -25.03 39.28
N TYR A 788 -33.53 -25.65 38.34
CA TYR A 788 -32.08 -25.50 38.20
C TYR A 788 -31.66 -24.31 37.32
N GLY A 789 -32.61 -23.47 36.90
CA GLY A 789 -32.35 -22.22 36.18
C GLY A 789 -32.25 -22.34 34.66
N PHE A 790 -32.70 -23.46 34.09
CA PHE A 790 -32.65 -23.70 32.65
C PHE A 790 -34.03 -23.62 32.00
N LYS A 791 -34.06 -23.25 30.72
CA LYS A 791 -35.27 -23.35 29.90
C LYS A 791 -35.38 -24.77 29.38
N THR A 792 -36.60 -25.31 29.41
CA THR A 792 -36.92 -26.64 28.89
C THR A 792 -38.14 -26.59 27.97
N SER A 793 -38.15 -27.46 26.97
CA SER A 793 -39.31 -27.71 26.12
C SER A 793 -39.40 -29.19 25.77
N PHE A 794 -40.29 -29.90 26.47
CA PHE A 794 -40.67 -31.26 26.12
C PHE A 794 -41.71 -31.28 25.00
N SER A 795 -41.57 -32.22 24.06
CA SER A 795 -42.62 -32.54 23.09
C SER A 795 -42.52 -33.99 22.66
N ALA A 796 -43.68 -34.59 22.39
CA ALA A 796 -43.86 -35.92 21.83
C ALA A 796 -43.84 -35.94 20.29
N THR A 797 -43.81 -34.76 19.64
CA THR A 797 -43.98 -34.63 18.19
C THR A 797 -42.82 -33.87 17.54
N ARG A 798 -41.59 -34.03 18.05
CA ARG A 798 -40.41 -33.38 17.44
C ARG A 798 -40.09 -34.00 16.09
N GLN A 799 -39.47 -33.21 15.22
CA GLN A 799 -38.82 -33.70 14.01
C GLN A 799 -37.33 -33.96 14.27
N TRP A 800 -36.74 -34.89 13.54
CA TRP A 800 -35.30 -35.16 13.58
C TRP A 800 -34.47 -33.93 13.15
N ALA A 801 -35.04 -33.05 12.33
CA ALA A 801 -34.44 -31.76 12.00
C ALA A 801 -34.30 -30.84 13.23
N ASP A 802 -35.28 -30.85 14.14
CA ASP A 802 -35.23 -30.09 15.38
C ASP A 802 -34.11 -30.62 16.30
N VAL A 803 -34.02 -31.94 16.42
CA VAL A 803 -32.96 -32.62 17.20
C VAL A 803 -31.58 -32.27 16.66
N ARG A 804 -31.40 -32.32 15.32
CA ARG A 804 -30.14 -31.90 14.69
C ARG A 804 -29.83 -30.43 14.94
N SER A 805 -30.83 -29.55 14.91
CA SER A 805 -30.66 -28.13 15.20
C SER A 805 -30.18 -27.89 16.64
N GLU A 806 -30.71 -28.61 17.62
CA GLU A 806 -30.22 -28.53 19.01
C GLU A 806 -28.74 -28.93 19.10
N LEU A 807 -28.37 -30.08 18.54
CA LEU A 807 -26.99 -30.59 18.57
C LEU A 807 -26.02 -29.64 17.85
N LEU A 808 -26.40 -29.09 16.70
CA LEU A 808 -25.64 -28.07 15.97
C LEU A 808 -25.40 -26.80 16.79
N ASN A 809 -26.39 -26.40 17.59
CA ASN A 809 -26.27 -25.27 18.49
C ASN A 809 -25.60 -25.62 19.82
N ARG A 810 -24.93 -26.78 19.91
CA ARG A 810 -24.24 -27.30 21.09
C ARG A 810 -25.16 -27.50 22.30
N ARG A 811 -26.38 -27.96 22.04
CA ARG A 811 -27.36 -28.31 23.07
C ARG A 811 -27.62 -29.81 23.03
N PRO A 812 -27.19 -30.59 24.04
CA PRO A 812 -27.49 -32.01 24.13
C PRO A 812 -29.00 -32.25 24.25
N VAL A 813 -29.48 -33.38 23.74
CA VAL A 813 -30.91 -33.71 23.71
C VAL A 813 -31.18 -34.94 24.57
N VAL A 814 -32.14 -34.85 25.49
CA VAL A 814 -32.62 -36.01 26.25
C VAL A 814 -33.76 -36.65 25.45
N LEU A 815 -33.55 -37.88 24.99
CA LEU A 815 -34.43 -38.60 24.07
C LEU A 815 -35.08 -39.79 24.78
N ALA A 816 -36.40 -39.90 24.69
CA ALA A 816 -37.16 -41.05 25.14
C ALA A 816 -37.50 -41.98 23.97
N GLY A 817 -37.54 -43.29 24.22
CA GLY A 817 -37.96 -44.28 23.22
C GLY A 817 -38.13 -45.67 23.80
N ASP A 818 -38.60 -46.60 22.97
CA ASP A 818 -38.87 -48.00 23.27
C ASP A 818 -37.60 -48.86 23.10
N PHE A 819 -36.46 -48.41 23.67
CA PHE A 819 -35.22 -49.20 23.66
C PHE A 819 -35.34 -50.47 24.51
N THR A 820 -36.28 -50.50 25.46
CA THR A 820 -36.70 -51.66 26.24
C THR A 820 -38.22 -51.79 26.23
N ALA A 821 -38.77 -52.92 26.69
CA ALA A 821 -40.23 -53.15 26.74
C ALA A 821 -41.00 -52.15 27.62
N SER A 822 -40.34 -51.50 28.57
CA SER A 822 -40.93 -50.47 29.45
C SER A 822 -40.60 -49.03 29.03
N GLY A 823 -39.87 -48.85 27.93
CA GLY A 823 -39.28 -47.57 27.54
C GLY A 823 -37.95 -47.29 28.24
N HIS A 824 -37.16 -46.39 27.65
CA HIS A 824 -35.85 -45.96 28.16
C HIS A 824 -35.51 -44.55 27.69
N ILE A 825 -34.59 -43.89 28.40
CA ILE A 825 -34.14 -42.53 28.07
C ILE A 825 -32.63 -42.49 27.94
N ILE A 826 -32.18 -41.88 26.84
CA ILE A 826 -30.76 -41.69 26.51
C ILE A 826 -30.46 -40.21 26.28
N THR A 827 -29.17 -39.84 26.28
CA THR A 827 -28.74 -38.49 25.93
C THR A 827 -28.05 -38.49 24.57
N LEU A 828 -28.63 -37.81 23.58
CA LEU A 828 -27.94 -37.55 22.32
C LEU A 828 -26.91 -36.44 22.53
N ILE A 829 -25.67 -36.72 22.18
CA ILE A 829 -24.54 -35.82 22.33
C ILE A 829 -23.93 -35.44 20.98
N GLY A 830 -24.48 -35.96 19.89
CA GLY A 830 -23.90 -35.76 18.58
C GLY A 830 -24.56 -36.57 17.51
N TYR A 831 -24.05 -36.44 16.29
CA TYR A 831 -24.43 -37.24 15.14
C TYR A 831 -23.29 -37.27 14.14
N ASN A 832 -23.24 -38.32 13.32
CA ASN A 832 -22.34 -38.40 12.16
C ASN A 832 -23.11 -38.91 10.92
N SER A 833 -22.40 -39.29 9.85
CA SER A 833 -23.06 -39.79 8.63
C SER A 833 -23.79 -41.13 8.79
N GLN A 834 -23.53 -41.88 9.87
CA GLN A 834 -24.05 -43.23 10.12
C GLN A 834 -25.19 -43.25 11.16
N GLY A 835 -25.20 -42.32 12.12
CA GLY A 835 -26.17 -42.33 13.21
C GLY A 835 -26.00 -41.21 14.23
N TYR A 836 -26.72 -41.32 15.34
CA TYR A 836 -26.58 -40.43 16.50
C TYR A 836 -25.51 -40.98 17.46
N ILE A 837 -24.72 -40.07 18.03
CA ILE A 837 -23.78 -40.37 19.11
C ILE A 837 -24.52 -40.16 20.42
N VAL A 838 -24.55 -41.19 21.27
CA VAL A 838 -25.40 -41.22 22.46
C VAL A 838 -24.61 -41.58 23.71
N GLN A 839 -25.10 -41.09 24.85
CA GLN A 839 -24.80 -41.61 26.17
C GLN A 839 -26.03 -42.40 26.63
N ASP A 840 -25.95 -43.72 26.63
CA ASP A 840 -27.01 -44.57 27.16
C ASP A 840 -26.73 -44.89 28.64
N PRO A 841 -27.53 -44.41 29.59
CA PRO A 841 -27.23 -44.57 31.00
C PRO A 841 -27.29 -46.03 31.50
N TRP A 842 -27.85 -46.98 30.74
CA TRP A 842 -27.96 -48.39 31.13
C TRP A 842 -26.92 -49.31 30.45
N GLY A 843 -26.53 -49.02 29.21
CA GLY A 843 -25.58 -49.84 28.44
C GLY A 843 -25.83 -49.80 26.94
N ASP A 844 -25.29 -50.75 26.17
CA ASP A 844 -25.49 -50.77 24.72
C ASP A 844 -26.78 -51.49 24.30
N ALA A 845 -27.80 -50.71 23.94
CA ALA A 845 -29.07 -51.17 23.42
C ALA A 845 -28.96 -52.06 22.16
N LEU A 846 -27.94 -51.85 21.30
CA LEU A 846 -27.72 -52.67 20.10
C LEU A 846 -27.34 -54.11 20.43
N THR A 847 -26.81 -54.35 21.64
CA THR A 847 -26.46 -55.68 22.14
C THR A 847 -27.60 -56.33 22.93
N GLY A 848 -28.78 -55.70 22.97
CA GLY A 848 -29.85 -56.05 23.91
C GLY A 848 -29.42 -55.82 25.37
N TYR A 849 -28.54 -54.84 25.62
CA TYR A 849 -27.96 -54.52 26.92
C TYR A 849 -27.14 -55.64 27.57
N SER A 850 -26.52 -56.50 26.75
CA SER A 850 -25.52 -57.46 27.25
C SER A 850 -24.16 -56.79 27.49
N ASP A 851 -23.84 -55.72 26.74
CA ASP A 851 -22.78 -54.77 27.09
C ASP A 851 -23.35 -53.63 27.93
N THR A 852 -22.62 -53.27 28.99
CA THR A 852 -23.04 -52.25 29.96
C THR A 852 -22.27 -50.94 29.85
N GLU A 853 -21.32 -50.83 28.91
CA GLU A 853 -20.68 -49.56 28.60
C GLU A 853 -21.58 -48.73 27.69
N GLY A 854 -22.14 -47.65 28.24
CA GLY A 854 -23.07 -46.77 27.54
C GLY A 854 -22.43 -45.51 26.96
N ARG A 855 -21.11 -45.34 27.09
CA ARG A 855 -20.42 -44.11 26.72
C ARG A 855 -20.21 -43.98 25.22
N LYS A 856 -20.66 -42.85 24.65
CA LYS A 856 -20.39 -42.43 23.26
C LYS A 856 -20.71 -43.50 22.23
N LEU A 857 -21.81 -44.22 22.42
CA LEU A 857 -22.27 -45.23 21.49
C LEU A 857 -22.79 -44.60 20.20
N LEU A 858 -22.63 -45.28 19.08
CA LEU A 858 -23.16 -44.84 17.79
C LEU A 858 -24.39 -45.66 17.43
N TYR A 859 -25.57 -45.06 17.56
CA TYR A 859 -26.83 -45.70 17.22
C TYR A 859 -27.24 -45.34 15.79
N PRO A 860 -27.36 -46.31 14.87
CA PRO A 860 -27.74 -46.05 13.48
C PRO A 860 -29.07 -45.31 13.36
N TYR A 861 -29.22 -44.46 12.34
CA TYR A 861 -30.45 -43.68 12.15
C TYR A 861 -31.70 -44.56 12.04
N ASP A 862 -31.63 -45.67 11.30
CA ASP A 862 -32.76 -46.59 11.14
C ASP A 862 -33.15 -47.25 12.46
N TYR A 863 -32.16 -47.59 13.30
CA TYR A 863 -32.40 -48.13 14.64
C TYR A 863 -33.08 -47.10 15.53
N ILE A 864 -32.55 -45.88 15.60
CA ILE A 864 -33.14 -44.78 16.38
C ILE A 864 -34.56 -44.46 15.90
N ASN A 865 -34.80 -44.43 14.58
CA ASN A 865 -36.12 -44.17 14.02
C ASN A 865 -37.12 -45.30 14.32
N GLN A 866 -36.64 -46.54 14.43
CA GLN A 866 -37.46 -47.68 14.84
C GLN A 866 -37.86 -47.60 16.31
N VAL A 867 -36.93 -47.25 17.22
CA VAL A 867 -37.16 -47.33 18.67
C VAL A 867 -37.62 -46.02 19.31
N ALA A 868 -37.25 -44.85 18.77
CA ALA A 868 -37.63 -43.54 19.30
C ALA A 868 -38.74 -42.84 18.48
N GLY A 869 -39.28 -43.53 17.47
CA GLY A 869 -40.39 -43.09 16.63
C GLY A 869 -39.97 -42.45 15.29
N PRO A 870 -40.87 -42.46 14.29
CA PRO A 870 -40.64 -41.81 13.01
C PRO A 870 -40.59 -40.28 13.14
N ASP A 871 -40.08 -39.59 12.11
CA ASP A 871 -40.05 -38.12 12.05
C ASP A 871 -41.44 -37.51 12.36
N GLY A 872 -41.48 -36.53 13.29
CA GLY A 872 -42.73 -35.94 13.78
C GLY A 872 -43.40 -36.70 14.94
N ASN A 873 -42.84 -37.82 15.39
CA ASN A 873 -43.24 -38.57 16.58
C ASN A 873 -42.04 -38.84 17.51
N VAL A 874 -41.13 -37.88 17.62
CA VAL A 874 -39.92 -37.99 18.46
C VAL A 874 -40.18 -37.34 19.82
N TRP A 875 -39.99 -38.11 20.90
CA TRP A 875 -40.17 -37.65 22.28
C TRP A 875 -38.85 -37.15 22.85
N ALA A 876 -38.73 -35.84 23.06
CA ALA A 876 -37.48 -35.26 23.53
C ALA A 876 -37.66 -34.03 24.42
N HIS A 877 -36.76 -33.89 25.40
CA HIS A 877 -36.54 -32.64 26.14
C HIS A 877 -35.40 -31.85 25.50
N PHE A 878 -35.70 -30.60 25.12
CA PHE A 878 -34.67 -29.63 24.73
C PHE A 878 -34.37 -28.70 25.90
N ILE A 879 -33.10 -28.63 26.29
CA ILE A 879 -32.65 -27.89 27.48
C ILE A 879 -31.67 -26.81 27.05
N SER A 880 -31.91 -25.55 27.45
CA SER A 880 -31.08 -24.40 27.08
C SER A 880 -30.90 -23.40 28.23
N ARG A 881 -29.88 -22.55 28.13
CA ARG A 881 -29.57 -21.49 29.10
C ARG A 881 -30.51 -20.27 29.03
#